data_AF-A0A7J6MXB7-F1
#
_entry.id   AF-A0A7J6MXB7-F1
#
_cell.length_a   1.000
_cell.length_b   1.000
_cell.length_c   1.000
_cell.angle_alpha   90.00
_cell.angle_beta   90.00
_cell.angle_gamma   90.00
#
_symmetry.space_group_name_H-M   'P 1'
#
loop_
_entity.id
_entity.type
_entity.pdbx_description
1 polymer ?
#
loop_
_entity_poly.entity_id
_entity_poly.type
_entity_poly.pdbx_seq_one_letter_code
_entity_poly.pdbx_strand_id
1 'polypeptide(L)'
;MVIPIPAIARNNGEPTDFAKGARPVMVILIVLQLALGCCRLYILDIFGGVWTIVLGCFGIWAYAGDRGPYLSDVVFWGLLTFFCMWIFDFIMFLERVFKNHAPLFISSSSQQEGSPFKHNFASSILIAALLIDISVPVFAVIVYKERRSNLEAHHILYDDGSNVRGSHQQGGDSFTAFQGYTGHRENRGMDIAQSPWLEITSEEGIYAAPVDHVLFGGDEHLKAHTSGHSLPSGLTQRDRLDSLTKTYAAMVRAFDEVGLDVFLESSCLIGYVRHNGNPIPWDMDIDIGLLQGDCRRVFPNGNGEMYHKVSALLGPGYSVDKMGCDCGDRCEGDDGRMVGHVADKRTGFGVDIFSYATVTTEDLRPWQHDGRRWLRRIRDRDDYTFPEEALLPLRNTTFAGVDGVLIPNKPRLFSSYEYGSNLEIHPFPWGFLAYSSMHALGYCVVILYLILEFPDSWADKRVPYWYYTALCFAIFRGGVQSLSSLSRALRIAFNVYLLYVFRVVLKSLWAQVMEIFVNGVRPDKVYTICIGSTHCYDFHLFFVMDRASVVVPATVVVVLLSSLAVHEINSYLPDAYMDEIFHVPQTKAFCEGHFGQWDNHITTLPGLYLWAAATLRLIAAPCTTSCLRRFVSIVPTALTAAVVASLVRRRRPASHEALRVLIVLLYPTTFFYNALYYTDTASTALVVSTLYLHMHQRYTLAGLVGAASVFCRQTNIVWLFGMALHHCLVEGLLPCVRARKVDLSRLLTVVVSLWTYIITALGFIAFILYNGAVVVGHKENHVASWHWAQIPYSLLTVTFFMGPAVWLSTIRSAVRAPLRPLMDAGVMVVSYLMLLYGTIVHPFLLADNRHFTFYLWRHVLSHPTLRLGVLPVAVATIIRGLANSEWLTRPLRKTENKLAIGVFVLCCVLALVPSPLLELRYFNIPAMGVLLVYVCYQKNATELYVTAGWMAAINLSSLWIFTRRPFLSVATGELERFMW
;
A
#
# COMPACT_ATOMS: atom_id res chain seq x y z
N MET A 1 -27.56 3.69 27.50
CA MET A 1 -28.43 3.10 28.54
C MET A 1 -29.38 2.14 27.83
N VAL A 2 -29.64 0.90 28.27
CA VAL A 2 -29.25 0.18 29.50
C VAL A 2 -28.91 -1.27 29.14
N ILE A 3 -27.80 -1.80 29.69
CA ILE A 3 -27.55 -3.15 30.25
C ILE A 3 -26.02 -3.34 30.29
N PRO A 4 -25.39 -3.45 31.47
CA PRO A 4 -23.97 -3.81 31.59
C PRO A 4 -23.78 -5.34 31.58
N ILE A 5 -22.80 -5.82 30.80
CA ILE A 5 -22.39 -7.24 30.71
C ILE A 5 -20.87 -7.30 30.97
N PRO A 6 -20.40 -7.79 32.14
CA PRO A 6 -18.97 -8.08 32.33
C PRO A 6 -18.48 -9.29 31.52
N ALA A 7 -17.15 -9.38 31.38
CA ALA A 7 -16.50 -10.46 30.64
C ALA A 7 -16.81 -11.85 31.23
N ILE A 8 -17.13 -12.81 30.37
CA ILE A 8 -17.39 -14.21 30.74
C ILE A 8 -16.11 -15.01 30.53
N ALA A 9 -15.59 -15.63 31.60
CA ALA A 9 -14.48 -16.60 31.50
C ALA A 9 -14.98 -17.94 30.95
N ARG A 10 -14.12 -18.65 30.20
CA ARG A 10 -14.48 -19.81 29.36
C ARG A 10 -14.99 -21.06 30.11
N ASN A 11 -14.89 -21.11 31.44
CA ASN A 11 -15.24 -22.29 32.26
C ASN A 11 -16.69 -22.27 32.82
N ASN A 12 -17.48 -21.22 32.57
CA ASN A 12 -18.81 -21.05 33.19
C ASN A 12 -19.97 -21.74 32.44
N GLY A 13 -19.76 -22.99 31.99
CA GLY A 13 -20.66 -23.66 31.05
C GLY A 13 -22.04 -24.06 31.59
N GLU A 14 -22.09 -24.77 32.72
CA GLU A 14 -23.30 -25.51 33.11
C GLU A 14 -24.54 -24.63 33.40
N PRO A 15 -25.75 -24.99 32.92
CA PRO A 15 -26.96 -24.20 33.16
C PRO A 15 -27.33 -24.08 34.65
N THR A 16 -27.79 -22.91 35.09
CA THR A 16 -28.42 -22.77 36.43
C THR A 16 -29.75 -23.51 36.50
N ASP A 17 -30.22 -23.80 37.71
CA ASP A 17 -31.55 -24.39 37.89
C ASP A 17 -32.67 -23.43 37.48
N PHE A 18 -32.44 -22.11 37.57
CA PHE A 18 -33.30 -21.12 36.92
C PHE A 18 -33.30 -21.26 35.39
N ALA A 19 -32.14 -21.38 34.73
CA ALA A 19 -32.07 -21.60 33.28
C ALA A 19 -32.72 -22.92 32.85
N LYS A 20 -32.59 -23.99 33.65
CA LYS A 20 -33.30 -25.27 33.46
C LYS A 20 -34.81 -25.11 33.64
N GLY A 21 -35.25 -24.37 34.67
CA GLY A 21 -36.67 -24.08 34.93
C GLY A 21 -37.30 -23.13 33.91
N ALA A 22 -36.52 -22.25 33.29
CA ALA A 22 -36.94 -21.30 32.25
C ALA A 22 -37.08 -21.91 30.84
N ARG A 23 -36.79 -23.22 30.68
CA ARG A 23 -36.97 -23.96 29.42
C ARG A 23 -38.34 -23.75 28.75
N PRO A 24 -39.50 -23.72 29.45
CA PRO A 24 -40.79 -23.46 28.81
C PRO A 24 -40.88 -22.09 28.15
N VAL A 25 -40.28 -21.05 28.76
CA VAL A 25 -40.23 -19.69 28.18
C VAL A 25 -39.38 -19.67 26.93
N MET A 26 -38.23 -20.37 26.94
CA MET A 26 -37.37 -20.51 25.78
C MET A 26 -38.09 -21.23 24.62
N VAL A 27 -38.81 -22.32 24.90
CA VAL A 27 -39.63 -23.03 23.89
C VAL A 27 -40.73 -22.14 23.32
N ILE A 28 -41.43 -21.35 24.16
CA ILE A 28 -42.43 -20.39 23.70
C ILE A 28 -41.82 -19.36 22.75
N LEU A 29 -40.65 -18.79 23.09
CA LEU A 29 -39.96 -17.82 22.25
C LEU A 29 -39.51 -18.41 20.91
N ILE A 30 -38.99 -19.65 20.91
CA ILE A 30 -38.62 -20.40 19.70
C ILE A 30 -39.86 -20.62 18.81
N VAL A 31 -40.96 -21.10 19.37
CA VAL A 31 -42.21 -21.34 18.63
C VAL A 31 -42.78 -20.03 18.06
N LEU A 32 -42.73 -18.94 18.83
CA LEU A 32 -43.16 -17.61 18.37
C LEU A 32 -42.27 -17.08 17.24
N GLN A 33 -40.95 -17.26 17.29
CA GLN A 33 -40.05 -16.89 16.18
C GLN A 33 -40.32 -17.72 14.92
N LEU A 34 -40.46 -19.04 15.04
CA LEU A 34 -40.75 -19.91 13.90
C LEU A 34 -42.10 -19.58 13.26
N ALA A 35 -43.14 -19.35 14.08
CA ALA A 35 -44.46 -18.93 13.62
C ALA A 35 -44.44 -17.54 12.96
N LEU A 36 -43.73 -16.57 13.56
CA LEU A 36 -43.52 -15.24 12.99
C LEU A 36 -42.82 -15.34 11.63
N GLY A 37 -41.77 -16.15 11.51
CA GLY A 37 -41.06 -16.36 10.27
C GLY A 37 -41.96 -16.92 9.16
N CYS A 38 -42.78 -17.92 9.47
CA CYS A 38 -43.81 -18.44 8.54
C CYS A 38 -44.84 -17.36 8.14
N CYS A 39 -45.29 -16.53 9.08
CA CYS A 39 -46.19 -15.40 8.79
C CYS A 39 -45.53 -14.32 7.90
N ARG A 40 -44.25 -14.03 8.11
CA ARG A 40 -43.44 -13.13 7.25
C ARG A 40 -43.31 -13.68 5.83
N LEU A 41 -43.04 -14.98 5.67
CA LEU A 41 -43.05 -15.65 4.37
C LEU A 41 -44.41 -15.52 3.66
N TYR A 42 -45.52 -15.65 4.39
CA TYR A 42 -46.87 -15.53 3.81
C TYR A 42 -47.17 -14.13 3.25
N ILE A 43 -46.66 -13.06 3.89
CA ILE A 43 -46.76 -11.68 3.35
C ILE A 43 -45.66 -11.33 2.34
N LEU A 44 -44.91 -12.33 1.86
CA LEU A 44 -43.80 -12.19 0.91
C LEU A 44 -42.59 -11.41 1.44
N ASP A 45 -42.47 -11.23 2.75
CA ASP A 45 -41.19 -10.90 3.39
C ASP A 45 -40.32 -12.17 3.47
N ILE A 46 -39.82 -12.57 2.30
CA ILE A 46 -39.05 -13.81 2.14
C ILE A 46 -37.75 -13.75 2.97
N PHE A 47 -37.08 -12.60 2.99
CA PHE A 47 -35.81 -12.45 3.70
C PHE A 47 -35.99 -12.43 5.22
N GLY A 48 -36.92 -11.62 5.75
CA GLY A 48 -37.22 -11.63 7.17
C GLY A 48 -37.76 -12.99 7.61
N GLY A 49 -38.67 -13.59 6.85
CA GLY A 49 -39.23 -14.90 7.15
C GLY A 49 -38.20 -16.03 7.22
N VAL A 50 -37.31 -16.16 6.23
CA VAL A 50 -36.24 -17.16 6.26
C VAL A 50 -35.29 -16.92 7.43
N TRP A 51 -34.88 -15.68 7.69
CA TRP A 51 -33.93 -15.40 8.78
C TRP A 51 -34.55 -15.57 10.17
N THR A 52 -35.79 -15.16 10.42
CA THR A 52 -36.47 -15.45 11.69
C THR A 52 -36.63 -16.96 11.89
N ILE A 53 -36.88 -17.75 10.84
CA ILE A 53 -36.88 -19.23 10.93
C ILE A 53 -35.49 -19.77 11.31
N VAL A 54 -34.43 -19.34 10.62
CA VAL A 54 -33.04 -19.76 10.92
C VAL A 54 -32.66 -19.43 12.36
N LEU A 55 -33.06 -18.26 12.87
CA LEU A 55 -32.83 -17.85 14.25
C LEU A 55 -33.66 -18.68 15.25
N GLY A 56 -34.90 -19.02 14.91
CA GLY A 56 -35.69 -20.00 15.66
C GLY A 56 -35.01 -21.38 15.70
N CYS A 57 -34.40 -21.83 14.61
CA CYS A 57 -33.60 -23.06 14.58
C CYS A 57 -32.31 -22.96 15.41
N PHE A 58 -31.64 -21.80 15.47
CA PHE A 58 -30.56 -21.57 16.44
C PHE A 58 -31.05 -21.59 17.89
N GLY A 59 -32.27 -21.11 18.15
CA GLY A 59 -32.93 -21.27 19.44
C GLY A 59 -33.20 -22.74 19.78
N ILE A 60 -33.67 -23.55 18.82
CA ILE A 60 -33.76 -25.03 18.98
C ILE A 60 -32.40 -25.60 19.32
N TRP A 61 -31.32 -25.21 18.61
CA TRP A 61 -29.97 -25.69 18.90
C TRP A 61 -29.48 -25.31 20.31
N ALA A 62 -29.70 -24.07 20.75
CA ALA A 62 -29.40 -23.61 22.10
C ALA A 62 -30.29 -24.26 23.19
N TYR A 63 -31.38 -24.93 22.80
CA TYR A 63 -32.28 -25.70 23.67
C TYR A 63 -31.97 -27.23 23.66
N ALA A 64 -31.47 -27.77 22.55
CA ALA A 64 -31.47 -29.19 22.25
C ALA A 64 -30.28 -29.95 22.84
N GLY A 65 -30.54 -30.67 23.95
CA GLY A 65 -29.70 -31.75 24.44
C GLY A 65 -29.88 -32.01 25.93
N ASP A 66 -29.43 -33.17 26.39
CA ASP A 66 -29.45 -33.58 27.81
C ASP A 66 -28.68 -32.60 28.72
N ARG A 67 -27.83 -31.77 28.10
CA ARG A 67 -26.95 -30.78 28.72
C ARG A 67 -27.69 -29.50 29.15
N GLY A 68 -28.86 -29.19 28.57
CA GLY A 68 -29.67 -27.99 28.88
C GLY A 68 -29.16 -26.69 28.24
N PRO A 69 -29.80 -25.54 28.54
CA PRO A 69 -29.51 -24.27 27.86
C PRO A 69 -28.25 -23.60 28.44
N TYR A 70 -27.11 -23.76 27.76
CA TYR A 70 -25.84 -23.15 28.16
C TYR A 70 -25.91 -21.63 28.01
N LEU A 71 -25.31 -20.92 28.97
CA LEU A 71 -25.37 -19.45 29.00
C LEU A 71 -24.77 -18.82 27.74
N SER A 72 -23.69 -19.40 27.20
CA SER A 72 -23.07 -18.99 25.94
C SER A 72 -24.07 -18.99 24.78
N ASP A 73 -24.88 -20.03 24.70
CA ASP A 73 -25.67 -20.35 23.51
C ASP A 73 -26.99 -19.57 23.53
N VAL A 74 -27.59 -19.40 24.71
CA VAL A 74 -28.73 -18.49 24.93
C VAL A 74 -28.33 -17.03 24.68
N VAL A 75 -27.16 -16.59 25.17
CA VAL A 75 -26.65 -15.23 24.91
C VAL A 75 -26.31 -15.03 23.44
N PHE A 76 -25.73 -16.04 22.78
CA PHE A 76 -25.45 -16.00 21.35
C PHE A 76 -26.73 -15.88 20.51
N TRP A 77 -27.74 -16.72 20.77
CA TRP A 77 -29.06 -16.66 20.12
C TRP A 77 -29.76 -15.30 20.33
N GLY A 78 -29.73 -14.76 21.55
CA GLY A 78 -30.28 -13.44 21.87
C GLY A 78 -29.60 -12.29 21.12
N LEU A 79 -28.26 -12.25 21.12
CA LEU A 79 -27.50 -11.23 20.39
C LEU A 79 -27.71 -11.34 18.88
N LEU A 80 -27.73 -12.55 18.34
CA LEU A 80 -27.94 -12.78 16.92
C LEU A 80 -29.35 -12.34 16.48
N THR A 81 -30.39 -12.64 17.27
CA THR A 81 -31.75 -12.14 17.02
C THR A 81 -31.81 -10.61 17.05
N PHE A 82 -31.19 -9.97 18.04
CA PHE A 82 -31.19 -8.50 18.17
C PHE A 82 -30.54 -7.81 16.96
N PHE A 83 -29.32 -8.22 16.61
CA PHE A 83 -28.54 -7.57 15.56
C PHE A 83 -28.98 -7.95 14.14
N CYS A 84 -29.44 -9.18 13.92
CA CYS A 84 -29.83 -9.64 12.59
C CYS A 84 -31.28 -9.31 12.22
N MET A 85 -32.23 -9.30 13.17
CA MET A 85 -33.65 -9.00 12.89
C MET A 85 -34.12 -7.71 13.56
N TRP A 86 -34.09 -7.65 14.90
CA TRP A 86 -34.84 -6.62 15.63
C TRP A 86 -34.47 -5.17 15.25
N ILE A 87 -33.18 -4.87 15.07
CA ILE A 87 -32.74 -3.54 14.62
C ILE A 87 -33.34 -3.17 13.25
N PHE A 88 -33.41 -4.12 12.31
CA PHE A 88 -33.96 -3.87 10.97
C PHE A 88 -35.47 -3.71 11.01
N ASP A 89 -36.18 -4.54 11.78
CA ASP A 89 -37.62 -4.41 11.97
C ASP A 89 -37.99 -3.10 12.67
N PHE A 90 -37.18 -2.65 13.63
CA PHE A 90 -37.35 -1.35 14.29
C PHE A 90 -37.13 -0.19 13.30
N ILE A 91 -36.12 -0.26 12.44
CA ILE A 91 -35.90 0.74 11.37
C ILE A 91 -37.07 0.75 10.37
N MET A 92 -37.57 -0.42 9.95
CA MET A 92 -38.73 -0.51 9.05
C MET A 92 -40.00 0.02 9.70
N PHE A 93 -40.21 -0.22 10.99
CA PHE A 93 -41.32 0.37 11.76
C PHE A 93 -41.20 1.90 11.87
N LEU A 94 -40.03 2.42 12.22
CA LEU A 94 -39.79 3.87 12.24
C LEU A 94 -40.01 4.51 10.87
N GLU A 95 -39.51 3.89 9.79
CA GLU A 95 -39.75 4.38 8.43
C GLU A 95 -41.25 4.33 8.06
N ARG A 96 -41.96 3.27 8.47
CA ARG A 96 -43.42 3.16 8.27
C ARG A 96 -44.20 4.22 9.03
N VAL A 97 -43.79 4.58 10.25
CA VAL A 97 -44.45 5.58 11.10
C VAL A 97 -44.11 7.02 10.69
N PHE A 98 -42.85 7.29 10.32
CA PHE A 98 -42.37 8.67 10.09
C PHE A 98 -42.38 9.13 8.62
N LYS A 99 -42.39 8.22 7.63
CA LYS A 99 -42.40 8.60 6.20
C LYS A 99 -43.71 8.30 5.47
N ASN A 100 -44.48 7.32 5.91
CA ASN A 100 -45.76 6.97 5.29
C ASN A 100 -46.91 7.56 6.09
N HIS A 101 -47.64 8.52 5.54
CA HIS A 101 -48.82 9.12 6.17
C HIS A 101 -50.06 8.20 6.23
N ALA A 102 -49.94 6.93 5.83
CA ALA A 102 -51.02 5.94 5.89
C ALA A 102 -51.07 5.30 7.30
N PRO A 103 -52.25 5.17 7.93
CA PRO A 103 -52.37 4.58 9.25
C PRO A 103 -51.95 3.10 9.25
N LEU A 104 -51.39 2.65 10.37
CA LEU A 104 -50.95 1.26 10.54
C LEU A 104 -52.10 0.27 10.34
N PHE A 105 -53.31 0.61 10.76
CA PHE A 105 -54.51 -0.19 10.55
C PHE A 105 -55.60 0.62 9.84
N ILE A 106 -56.30 -0.02 8.91
CA ILE A 106 -57.40 0.57 8.12
C ILE A 106 -58.72 -0.18 8.38
N SER A 107 -59.83 0.57 8.42
CA SER A 107 -61.18 0.00 8.50
C SER A 107 -61.70 -0.40 7.11
N SER A 108 -62.67 -1.30 7.06
CA SER A 108 -63.29 -1.78 5.80
C SER A 108 -64.06 -0.70 5.02
N SER A 109 -64.17 0.52 5.55
CA SER A 109 -64.87 1.65 4.97
C SER A 109 -64.01 2.56 4.08
N SER A 110 -62.68 2.43 4.07
CA SER A 110 -61.81 3.26 3.22
C SER A 110 -61.76 2.74 1.77
N GLN A 111 -62.17 3.58 0.81
CA GLN A 111 -62.18 3.28 -0.64
C GLN A 111 -60.78 3.22 -1.29
N GLN A 112 -59.88 2.36 -0.79
CA GLN A 112 -58.62 2.04 -1.47
C GLN A 112 -58.61 0.58 -1.93
N GLU A 113 -58.15 0.37 -3.17
CA GLU A 113 -58.07 -0.95 -3.80
C GLU A 113 -57.02 -1.83 -3.13
N GLY A 114 -57.43 -2.55 -2.08
CA GLY A 114 -56.61 -3.52 -1.38
C GLY A 114 -57.42 -4.19 -0.28
N SER A 115 -57.24 -5.50 -0.09
CA SER A 115 -57.92 -6.22 0.99
C SER A 115 -57.49 -5.65 2.35
N PRO A 116 -58.41 -5.06 3.16
CA PRO A 116 -58.05 -4.46 4.44
C PRO A 116 -57.41 -5.48 5.39
N PHE A 117 -57.81 -6.75 5.28
CA PHE A 117 -57.20 -7.86 5.98
C PHE A 117 -55.69 -7.99 5.69
N LYS A 118 -55.25 -7.92 4.42
CA LYS A 118 -53.82 -8.07 4.07
C LYS A 118 -52.96 -6.92 4.61
N HIS A 119 -53.46 -5.67 4.53
CA HIS A 119 -52.76 -4.50 5.09
C HIS A 119 -52.65 -4.61 6.61
N ASN A 120 -53.78 -4.87 7.29
CA ASN A 120 -53.80 -4.99 8.75
C ASN A 120 -52.95 -6.18 9.23
N PHE A 121 -52.97 -7.31 8.53
CA PHE A 121 -52.16 -8.49 8.86
C PHE A 121 -50.65 -8.21 8.69
N ALA A 122 -50.24 -7.51 7.63
CA ALA A 122 -48.84 -7.10 7.46
C ALA A 122 -48.37 -6.12 8.55
N SER A 123 -49.22 -5.16 8.96
CA SER A 123 -48.94 -4.27 10.08
C SER A 123 -48.88 -5.01 11.43
N SER A 124 -49.75 -6.00 11.65
CA SER A 124 -49.67 -6.89 12.81
C SER A 124 -48.37 -7.69 12.84
N ILE A 125 -47.90 -8.19 11.70
CA ILE A 125 -46.60 -8.90 11.60
C ILE A 125 -45.44 -7.96 11.90
N LEU A 126 -45.45 -6.72 11.39
CA LEU A 126 -44.40 -5.73 11.67
C LEU A 126 -44.30 -5.41 13.17
N ILE A 127 -45.44 -5.27 13.86
CA ILE A 127 -45.47 -5.06 15.31
C ILE A 127 -45.08 -6.34 16.07
N ALA A 128 -45.56 -7.51 15.65
CA ALA A 128 -45.22 -8.78 16.26
C ALA A 128 -43.71 -9.07 16.18
N ALA A 129 -43.05 -8.73 15.06
CA ALA A 129 -41.60 -8.84 14.91
C ALA A 129 -40.85 -8.04 15.98
N LEU A 130 -41.23 -6.78 16.21
CA LEU A 130 -40.62 -5.96 17.27
C LEU A 130 -40.76 -6.56 18.66
N LEU A 131 -41.89 -7.20 18.96
CA LEU A 131 -42.18 -7.73 20.29
C LEU A 131 -41.56 -9.11 20.51
N ILE A 132 -41.56 -9.97 19.50
CA ILE A 132 -41.00 -11.32 19.57
C ILE A 132 -39.47 -11.24 19.55
N ASP A 133 -38.87 -10.53 18.59
CA ASP A 133 -37.41 -10.50 18.42
C ASP A 133 -36.68 -9.62 19.46
N ILE A 134 -37.36 -8.76 20.24
CA ILE A 134 -36.77 -8.16 21.46
C ILE A 134 -36.86 -9.07 22.67
N SER A 135 -37.86 -9.96 22.73
CA SER A 135 -38.07 -10.82 23.89
C SER A 135 -36.95 -11.86 24.05
N VAL A 136 -36.31 -12.27 22.95
CA VAL A 136 -35.18 -13.21 22.94
C VAL A 136 -33.89 -12.62 23.57
N PRO A 137 -33.35 -11.45 23.13
CA PRO A 137 -32.21 -10.82 23.81
C PRO A 137 -32.53 -10.40 25.24
N VAL A 138 -33.78 -10.01 25.55
CA VAL A 138 -34.20 -9.72 26.93
C VAL A 138 -34.16 -10.98 27.79
N PHE A 139 -34.68 -12.11 27.30
CA PHE A 139 -34.59 -13.41 27.98
C PHE A 139 -33.14 -13.81 28.23
N ALA A 140 -32.26 -13.69 27.23
CA ALA A 140 -30.85 -13.96 27.36
C ALA A 140 -30.14 -13.10 28.43
N VAL A 141 -30.51 -11.82 28.53
CA VAL A 141 -29.99 -10.91 29.57
C VAL A 141 -30.52 -11.29 30.97
N ILE A 142 -31.75 -11.80 31.09
CA ILE A 142 -32.30 -12.28 32.37
C ILE A 142 -31.53 -13.52 32.84
N VAL A 143 -31.36 -14.53 31.98
CA VAL A 143 -30.56 -15.74 32.28
C VAL A 143 -29.11 -15.39 32.64
N TYR A 144 -28.54 -14.41 31.93
CA TYR A 144 -27.19 -13.90 32.21
C TYR A 144 -27.06 -13.24 33.59
N LYS A 145 -28.01 -12.36 33.95
CA LYS A 145 -28.00 -11.66 35.25
C LYS A 145 -28.18 -12.63 36.42
N GLU A 146 -29.06 -13.61 36.27
CA GLU A 146 -29.31 -14.62 37.30
C GLU A 146 -28.07 -15.48 37.57
N ARG A 147 -27.39 -15.98 36.52
CA ARG A 147 -26.11 -16.71 36.69
C ARG A 147 -25.09 -15.87 37.43
N ARG A 148 -24.99 -14.58 37.10
CA ARG A 148 -24.04 -13.66 37.73
C ARG A 148 -24.30 -13.52 39.24
N SER A 149 -25.56 -13.31 39.65
CA SER A 149 -25.91 -13.26 41.08
C SER A 149 -25.62 -14.58 41.82
N ASN A 150 -25.80 -15.73 41.16
CA ASN A 150 -25.49 -17.04 41.75
C ASN A 150 -23.97 -17.27 41.90
N LEU A 151 -23.15 -16.81 40.95
CA LEU A 151 -21.68 -16.84 41.06
C LEU A 151 -21.16 -15.90 42.16
N GLU A 152 -21.74 -14.70 42.28
CA GLU A 152 -21.40 -13.75 43.35
C GLU A 152 -21.80 -14.30 44.74
N ALA A 153 -22.87 -15.09 44.84
CA ALA A 153 -23.26 -15.77 46.08
C ALA A 153 -22.35 -16.97 46.45
N HIS A 154 -21.89 -17.77 45.48
CA HIS A 154 -20.97 -18.88 45.73
C HIS A 154 -19.55 -18.42 46.10
N HIS A 155 -19.09 -17.27 45.61
CA HIS A 155 -17.79 -16.71 46.03
C HIS A 155 -17.76 -16.30 47.51
N ILE A 156 -18.90 -15.95 48.11
CA ILE A 156 -19.01 -15.60 49.54
C ILE A 156 -18.94 -16.85 50.45
N LEU A 157 -19.23 -18.05 49.91
CA LEU A 157 -19.22 -19.31 50.67
C LEU A 157 -17.86 -20.04 50.66
N TYR A 158 -16.90 -19.58 49.87
CA TYR A 158 -15.57 -20.22 49.73
C TYR A 158 -14.44 -19.49 50.48
N ASP A 159 -14.74 -18.35 51.11
CA ASP A 159 -13.76 -17.52 51.84
C ASP A 159 -13.85 -17.70 53.38
N ASP A 160 -14.61 -18.70 53.85
CA ASP A 160 -14.64 -19.14 55.24
C ASP A 160 -14.08 -20.56 55.34
N GLY A 161 -13.09 -20.75 56.21
CA GLY A 161 -12.00 -21.71 55.94
C GLY A 161 -12.17 -23.13 56.51
N SER A 162 -11.47 -24.10 55.91
CA SER A 162 -10.75 -25.17 56.64
C SER A 162 -9.94 -26.12 55.73
N ASN A 163 -8.89 -26.71 56.30
CA ASN A 163 -8.05 -27.76 55.69
C ASN A 163 -8.82 -29.07 55.43
N VAL A 164 -8.36 -29.91 54.48
CA VAL A 164 -8.10 -31.37 54.67
C VAL A 164 -7.38 -32.00 53.45
N ARG A 165 -6.67 -33.12 53.69
CA ARG A 165 -5.85 -33.92 52.75
C ARG A 165 -6.66 -35.01 52.02
N GLY A 166 -6.18 -35.57 50.88
CA GLY A 166 -6.62 -36.92 50.46
C GLY A 166 -6.32 -37.44 49.03
N SER A 167 -5.16 -38.07 48.81
CA SER A 167 -4.91 -39.40 48.18
C SER A 167 -5.64 -39.98 46.92
N HIS A 168 -4.84 -40.73 46.10
CA HIS A 168 -5.18 -41.91 45.23
C HIS A 168 -5.97 -41.66 43.90
N GLN A 169 -5.89 -42.47 42.81
CA GLN A 169 -5.14 -43.71 42.46
C GLN A 169 -5.05 -44.00 40.91
N GLN A 170 -3.96 -44.67 40.47
CA GLN A 170 -3.80 -45.77 39.46
C GLN A 170 -4.45 -45.85 38.04
N GLY A 171 -3.65 -46.45 37.11
CA GLY A 171 -4.02 -47.12 35.83
C GLY A 171 -3.42 -46.45 34.57
N GLY A 172 -2.78 -47.06 33.56
CA GLY A 172 -2.55 -48.48 33.15
C GLY A 172 -3.15 -48.75 31.75
N ASP A 173 -2.54 -49.39 30.73
CA ASP A 173 -1.22 -50.06 30.55
C ASP A 173 -0.90 -50.13 29.01
N SER A 174 0.32 -49.88 28.51
CA SER A 174 1.45 -50.79 28.17
C SER A 174 1.34 -51.66 26.86
N PHE A 175 2.50 -52.11 26.31
CA PHE A 175 2.77 -52.84 25.03
C PHE A 175 2.79 -52.00 23.71
N THR A 176 3.86 -51.84 22.89
CA THR A 176 4.86 -52.73 22.20
C THR A 176 4.27 -53.59 21.06
N ALA A 177 4.91 -53.84 19.89
CA ALA A 177 6.07 -53.25 19.19
C ALA A 177 6.13 -53.75 17.72
N PHE A 178 6.84 -53.01 16.84
CA PHE A 178 7.45 -53.44 15.55
C PHE A 178 6.67 -54.31 14.53
N GLN A 179 6.33 -53.73 13.37
CA GLN A 179 6.60 -54.35 12.04
C GLN A 179 6.35 -53.38 10.85
N GLY A 180 7.16 -53.51 9.79
CA GLY A 180 6.71 -53.31 8.41
C GLY A 180 6.77 -51.90 7.80
N TYR A 181 7.89 -51.58 7.14
CA TYR A 181 7.88 -50.65 6.01
C TYR A 181 7.01 -51.24 4.88
N THR A 182 5.81 -50.71 4.66
CA THR A 182 5.26 -50.28 3.35
C THR A 182 3.78 -49.89 3.47
N GLY A 183 3.46 -48.64 3.15
CA GLY A 183 2.18 -48.26 2.53
C GLY A 183 0.92 -48.22 3.41
N HIS A 184 0.69 -47.09 4.08
CA HIS A 184 -0.64 -46.45 4.01
C HIS A 184 -0.52 -44.92 4.05
N ARG A 185 -0.98 -44.28 2.97
CA ARG A 185 -1.14 -42.84 2.88
C ARG A 185 -2.52 -42.48 3.43
N GLU A 186 -2.65 -42.47 4.76
CA GLU A 186 -3.90 -42.03 5.39
C GLU A 186 -4.12 -40.53 5.13
N ASN A 187 -5.12 -40.23 4.30
CA ASN A 187 -5.72 -38.91 4.22
C ASN A 187 -6.47 -38.62 5.54
N ARG A 188 -5.78 -38.12 6.57
CA ARG A 188 -6.46 -37.29 7.57
C ARG A 188 -6.74 -35.94 6.92
N GLY A 189 -8.02 -35.69 6.63
CA GLY A 189 -8.49 -34.36 6.24
C GLY A 189 -8.18 -33.39 7.37
N MET A 190 -7.18 -32.54 7.16
CA MET A 190 -6.77 -31.54 8.14
C MET A 190 -7.76 -30.38 8.09
N ASP A 191 -8.55 -30.21 9.15
CA ASP A 191 -9.44 -29.07 9.29
C ASP A 191 -8.60 -27.80 9.43
N ILE A 192 -8.73 -26.87 8.48
CA ILE A 192 -7.84 -25.70 8.31
C ILE A 192 -7.91 -24.77 9.53
N ALA A 193 -8.94 -24.92 10.39
CA ALA A 193 -9.10 -24.19 11.64
C ALA A 193 -8.19 -24.67 12.80
N GLN A 194 -7.57 -25.85 12.73
CA GLN A 194 -6.67 -26.40 13.76
C GLN A 194 -5.19 -26.41 13.33
N SER A 195 -4.81 -25.47 12.47
CA SER A 195 -3.41 -25.28 12.06
C SER A 195 -2.59 -24.68 13.21
N PRO A 196 -1.59 -25.37 13.80
CA PRO A 196 -0.73 -24.83 14.86
C PRO A 196 0.08 -23.58 14.43
N TRP A 197 0.12 -23.29 13.12
CA TRP A 197 0.69 -22.08 12.55
C TRP A 197 -0.10 -20.78 12.87
N LEU A 198 -1.26 -20.87 13.54
CA LEU A 198 -2.16 -19.74 13.81
C LEU A 198 -2.25 -19.28 15.29
N GLU A 199 -1.60 -19.96 16.24
CA GLU A 199 -1.74 -19.62 17.67
C GLU A 199 -0.83 -18.46 18.12
N ILE A 200 0.38 -18.36 17.57
CA ILE A 200 1.35 -17.32 17.95
C ILE A 200 1.06 -16.01 17.20
N THR A 201 0.49 -15.03 17.90
CA THR A 201 0.05 -13.75 17.30
C THR A 201 0.72 -12.50 17.92
N SER A 202 1.66 -12.69 18.86
CA SER A 202 2.40 -11.62 19.53
C SER A 202 3.78 -12.09 19.96
N GLU A 203 4.67 -11.14 20.27
CA GLU A 203 6.02 -11.44 20.77
C GLU A 203 6.00 -12.16 22.13
N GLU A 204 5.10 -11.79 23.04
CA GLU A 204 4.86 -12.53 24.29
C GLU A 204 4.35 -13.96 24.01
N GLY A 205 3.60 -14.15 22.93
CA GLY A 205 3.21 -15.46 22.45
C GLY A 205 4.38 -16.28 21.88
N ILE A 206 5.45 -15.64 21.39
CA ILE A 206 6.70 -16.33 21.03
C ILE A 206 7.40 -16.76 22.32
N TYR A 207 7.64 -15.84 23.26
CA TYR A 207 8.32 -16.16 24.52
C TYR A 207 7.61 -17.25 25.35
N ALA A 208 6.28 -17.26 25.35
CA ALA A 208 5.47 -18.27 26.05
C ALA A 208 5.23 -19.57 25.24
N ALA A 209 5.64 -19.64 23.97
CA ALA A 209 5.48 -20.85 23.18
C ALA A 209 6.36 -21.99 23.71
N PRO A 210 5.96 -23.26 23.54
CA PRO A 210 6.82 -24.41 23.78
C PRO A 210 8.09 -24.41 22.91
N VAL A 211 9.19 -24.99 23.41
CA VAL A 211 10.45 -25.14 22.65
C VAL A 211 10.32 -26.06 21.42
N ASP A 212 9.41 -27.05 21.50
CA ASP A 212 9.07 -28.04 20.48
C ASP A 212 7.95 -27.58 19.52
N HIS A 213 7.48 -26.34 19.64
CA HIS A 213 6.41 -25.83 18.80
C HIS A 213 6.81 -25.82 17.31
N VAL A 214 5.91 -26.30 16.43
CA VAL A 214 6.20 -26.57 15.00
C VAL A 214 6.77 -25.36 14.23
N LEU A 215 6.47 -24.14 14.67
CA LEU A 215 6.98 -22.90 14.08
C LEU A 215 8.52 -22.77 14.19
N PHE A 216 9.15 -23.51 15.11
CA PHE A 216 10.59 -23.55 15.37
C PHE A 216 11.22 -24.89 14.99
N GLY A 217 10.63 -25.62 14.03
CA GLY A 217 11.19 -26.87 13.47
C GLY A 217 10.83 -28.15 14.22
N GLY A 218 10.26 -28.05 15.42
CA GLY A 218 9.76 -29.20 16.20
C GLY A 218 10.83 -30.15 16.74
N ASP A 219 10.37 -31.28 17.29
CA ASP A 219 11.19 -32.27 18.01
C ASP A 219 12.46 -32.75 17.29
N GLU A 220 12.46 -32.85 15.96
CA GLU A 220 13.63 -33.33 15.20
C GLU A 220 14.72 -32.27 15.10
N HIS A 221 14.35 -31.00 14.89
CA HIS A 221 15.31 -29.90 14.90
C HIS A 221 15.86 -29.68 16.32
N LEU A 222 14.97 -29.72 17.31
CA LEU A 222 15.29 -29.52 18.72
C LEU A 222 16.33 -30.52 19.25
N LYS A 223 16.25 -31.80 18.87
CA LYS A 223 17.23 -32.85 19.25
C LYS A 223 18.64 -32.61 18.72
N ALA A 224 18.81 -31.82 17.66
CA ALA A 224 20.14 -31.49 17.13
C ALA A 224 20.88 -30.46 18.00
N HIS A 225 20.15 -29.54 18.65
CA HIS A 225 20.71 -28.43 19.45
C HIS A 225 20.78 -28.71 20.96
N THR A 226 20.37 -29.90 21.43
CA THR A 226 20.44 -30.27 22.86
C THR A 226 21.50 -31.33 23.18
N SER A 227 22.45 -31.57 22.27
CA SER A 227 23.53 -32.57 22.45
C SER A 227 22.99 -33.94 22.91
N GLY A 228 21.88 -34.37 22.29
CA GLY A 228 21.19 -35.64 22.58
C GLY A 228 20.50 -35.74 23.95
N HIS A 229 20.44 -34.67 24.74
CA HIS A 229 19.78 -34.68 26.05
C HIS A 229 18.26 -34.68 25.92
N SER A 230 17.59 -35.47 26.76
CA SER A 230 16.13 -35.49 26.86
C SER A 230 15.62 -34.24 27.58
N LEU A 231 14.97 -33.34 26.84
CA LEU A 231 14.43 -32.11 27.40
C LEU A 231 13.35 -32.34 28.47
N PRO A 232 13.34 -31.55 29.55
CA PRO A 232 12.18 -31.40 30.42
C PRO A 232 10.93 -30.97 29.63
N SER A 233 9.80 -31.62 29.87
CA SER A 233 8.53 -31.28 29.22
C SER A 233 7.99 -29.93 29.69
N GLY A 234 7.43 -29.16 28.75
CA GLY A 234 6.81 -27.86 29.04
C GLY A 234 7.76 -26.67 29.13
N LEU A 235 9.02 -26.80 28.70
CA LEU A 235 9.93 -25.66 28.55
C LEU A 235 9.40 -24.67 27.50
N THR A 236 9.43 -23.38 27.84
CA THR A 236 9.07 -22.29 26.93
C THR A 236 10.30 -21.70 26.22
N GLN A 237 10.08 -20.96 25.14
CA GLN A 237 11.12 -20.16 24.48
C GLN A 237 11.83 -19.21 25.47
N ARG A 238 11.10 -18.67 26.46
CA ARG A 238 11.66 -17.87 27.56
C ARG A 238 12.61 -18.66 28.46
N ASP A 239 12.26 -19.90 28.82
CA ASP A 239 13.12 -20.76 29.65
C ASP A 239 14.40 -21.19 28.91
N ARG A 240 14.30 -21.42 27.59
CA ARG A 240 15.47 -21.64 26.72
C ARG A 240 16.40 -20.42 26.71
N LEU A 241 15.86 -19.22 26.46
CA LEU A 241 16.64 -17.98 26.41
C LEU A 241 17.33 -17.67 27.76
N ASP A 242 16.67 -17.95 28.88
CA ASP A 242 17.26 -17.86 30.23
C ASP A 242 18.40 -18.86 30.44
N SER A 243 18.23 -20.12 30.00
CA SER A 243 19.27 -21.17 30.07
C SER A 243 20.49 -20.82 29.20
N LEU A 244 20.28 -20.40 27.95
CA LEU A 244 21.34 -19.92 27.05
C LEU A 244 22.10 -18.73 27.66
N THR A 245 21.37 -17.71 28.12
CA THR A 245 21.96 -16.51 28.74
C THR A 245 22.81 -16.84 29.96
N LYS A 246 22.37 -17.78 30.81
CA LYS A 246 23.12 -18.23 31.99
C LYS A 246 24.37 -19.02 31.63
N THR A 247 24.31 -19.87 30.60
CA THR A 247 25.46 -20.62 30.09
C THR A 247 26.50 -19.67 29.52
N TYR A 248 26.08 -18.72 28.69
CA TYR A 248 26.92 -17.66 28.16
C TYR A 248 27.56 -16.81 29.26
N ALA A 249 26.79 -16.37 30.28
CA ALA A 249 27.32 -15.60 31.39
C ALA A 249 28.37 -16.35 32.23
N ALA A 250 28.21 -17.67 32.43
CA ALA A 250 29.21 -18.49 33.10
C ALA A 250 30.48 -18.64 32.27
N MET A 251 30.32 -18.81 30.97
CA MET A 251 31.42 -18.97 30.03
C MET A 251 32.25 -17.67 29.87
N VAL A 252 31.61 -16.49 29.75
CA VAL A 252 32.31 -15.19 29.71
C VAL A 252 33.18 -15.00 30.96
N ARG A 253 32.69 -15.33 32.16
CA ARG A 253 33.49 -15.26 33.39
C ARG A 253 34.69 -16.21 33.37
N ALA A 254 34.49 -17.45 32.91
CA ALA A 254 35.57 -18.42 32.79
C ALA A 254 36.66 -18.01 31.79
N PHE A 255 36.30 -17.26 30.74
CA PHE A 255 37.24 -16.69 29.77
C PHE A 255 37.97 -15.43 30.27
N ASP A 256 37.28 -14.56 31.02
CA ASP A 256 37.87 -13.39 31.69
C ASP A 256 38.94 -13.81 32.73
N GLU A 257 38.64 -14.83 33.56
CA GLU A 257 39.59 -15.35 34.56
C GLU A 257 40.89 -15.95 33.97
N VAL A 258 40.85 -16.47 32.74
CA VAL A 258 42.05 -16.94 32.02
C VAL A 258 42.71 -15.86 31.15
N GLY A 259 42.11 -14.67 31.06
CA GLY A 259 42.62 -13.56 30.27
C GLY A 259 42.53 -13.76 28.76
N LEU A 260 41.46 -14.39 28.27
CA LEU A 260 41.19 -14.60 26.84
C LEU A 260 39.90 -13.90 26.41
N ASP A 261 40.04 -12.86 25.59
CA ASP A 261 38.90 -12.14 25.00
C ASP A 261 38.07 -13.04 24.06
N VAL A 262 36.76 -13.10 24.32
CA VAL A 262 35.74 -13.73 23.47
C VAL A 262 34.64 -12.74 23.12
N PHE A 263 34.10 -12.78 21.90
CA PHE A 263 33.14 -11.80 21.39
C PHE A 263 31.90 -12.43 20.78
N LEU A 264 30.76 -11.73 20.79
CA LEU A 264 29.54 -12.19 20.10
C LEU A 264 29.70 -12.18 18.58
N GLU A 265 29.20 -13.22 17.92
CA GLU A 265 29.17 -13.32 16.46
C GLU A 265 27.81 -13.82 15.94
N SER A 266 27.74 -14.12 14.63
CA SER A 266 26.63 -14.84 13.98
C SER A 266 25.23 -14.32 14.34
N SER A 267 24.29 -15.22 14.67
CA SER A 267 22.88 -14.89 14.98
C SER A 267 22.76 -14.04 16.25
N CYS A 268 23.61 -14.28 17.25
CA CYS A 268 23.63 -13.53 18.51
C CYS A 268 24.05 -12.07 18.34
N LEU A 269 25.02 -11.79 17.46
CA LEU A 269 25.38 -10.43 17.11
C LEU A 269 24.29 -9.73 16.30
N ILE A 270 23.55 -10.47 15.45
CA ILE A 270 22.33 -9.96 14.80
C ILE A 270 21.26 -9.65 15.86
N GLY A 271 21.08 -10.53 16.84
CA GLY A 271 20.21 -10.34 18.01
C GLY A 271 20.54 -9.04 18.71
N TYR A 272 21.80 -8.86 19.12
CA TYR A 272 22.30 -7.63 19.74
C TYR A 272 21.94 -6.37 18.93
N VAL A 273 22.18 -6.39 17.61
CA VAL A 273 21.90 -5.26 16.70
C VAL A 273 20.41 -4.99 16.49
N ARG A 274 19.55 -6.02 16.50
CA ARG A 274 18.10 -5.90 16.18
C ARG A 274 17.21 -5.76 17.40
N HIS A 275 17.49 -6.49 18.48
CA HIS A 275 16.63 -6.66 19.66
C HIS A 275 17.16 -5.88 20.87
N ASN A 276 17.81 -4.73 20.63
CA ASN A 276 18.31 -3.80 21.65
C ASN A 276 19.18 -4.51 22.71
N GLY A 277 20.17 -5.27 22.26
CA GLY A 277 21.08 -6.01 23.15
C GLY A 277 20.54 -7.34 23.68
N ASN A 278 19.55 -7.97 23.05
CA ASN A 278 19.02 -9.28 23.45
C ASN A 278 19.21 -10.33 22.34
N PRO A 279 19.14 -11.65 22.64
CA PRO A 279 19.18 -12.70 21.62
C PRO A 279 17.94 -12.65 20.71
N ILE A 280 17.98 -13.33 19.56
CA ILE A 280 16.79 -13.45 18.73
C ILE A 280 15.76 -14.36 19.46
N PRO A 281 14.47 -14.00 19.55
CA PRO A 281 13.49 -14.73 20.38
C PRO A 281 13.27 -16.21 20.02
N TRP A 282 13.78 -16.66 18.88
CA TRP A 282 13.68 -18.02 18.37
C TRP A 282 15.04 -18.72 18.14
N ASP A 283 16.19 -18.09 18.47
CA ASP A 283 17.53 -18.72 18.36
C ASP A 283 17.72 -19.87 19.34
N MET A 284 18.31 -20.98 18.88
CA MET A 284 18.43 -22.23 19.63
C MET A 284 19.69 -22.32 20.50
N ASP A 285 20.69 -21.52 20.18
CA ASP A 285 22.09 -21.55 20.62
C ASP A 285 22.63 -20.12 20.84
N ILE A 286 23.87 -20.00 21.31
CA ILE A 286 24.62 -18.74 21.32
C ILE A 286 25.97 -18.93 20.63
N ASP A 287 26.27 -18.10 19.63
CA ASP A 287 27.54 -18.13 18.91
C ASP A 287 28.55 -17.10 19.45
N ILE A 288 29.79 -17.52 19.70
CA ILE A 288 30.91 -16.63 20.05
C ILE A 288 32.20 -16.92 19.28
N GLY A 289 32.96 -15.86 19.04
CA GLY A 289 34.26 -15.90 18.39
C GLY A 289 35.42 -15.67 19.35
N LEU A 290 36.56 -16.31 19.06
CA LEU A 290 37.85 -16.01 19.65
C LEU A 290 38.94 -15.82 18.58
N LEU A 291 39.99 -15.08 18.91
CA LEU A 291 41.18 -14.96 18.07
C LEU A 291 42.15 -16.10 18.36
N GLN A 292 42.49 -16.88 17.34
CA GLN A 292 43.40 -18.02 17.47
C GLN A 292 44.77 -17.62 18.03
N GLY A 293 45.28 -16.46 17.64
CA GLY A 293 46.57 -15.93 18.09
C GLY A 293 46.60 -15.66 19.59
N ASP A 294 45.55 -15.01 20.12
CA ASP A 294 45.41 -14.74 21.55
C ASP A 294 45.17 -16.04 22.34
N CYS A 295 44.32 -16.94 21.83
CA CYS A 295 44.10 -18.24 22.46
C CYS A 295 45.39 -19.06 22.59
N ARG A 296 46.20 -19.15 21.51
CA ARG A 296 47.51 -19.85 21.55
C ARG A 296 48.54 -19.16 22.45
N ARG A 297 48.41 -17.86 22.71
CA ARG A 297 49.23 -17.13 23.70
C ARG A 297 48.83 -17.47 25.13
N VAL A 298 47.54 -17.61 25.41
CA VAL A 298 47.00 -17.95 26.74
C VAL A 298 47.17 -19.44 27.07
N PHE A 299 47.04 -20.32 26.07
CA PHE A 299 47.13 -21.77 26.21
C PHE A 299 48.27 -22.37 25.35
N PRO A 300 49.54 -22.14 25.73
CA PRO A 300 50.70 -22.56 24.94
C PRO A 300 50.87 -24.08 24.86
N ASN A 301 50.30 -24.86 25.80
CA ASN A 301 50.32 -26.33 25.74
C ASN A 301 49.15 -26.91 24.92
N GLY A 302 48.39 -26.05 24.22
CA GLY A 302 47.34 -26.44 23.27
C GLY A 302 45.98 -26.77 23.90
N ASN A 303 45.09 -27.32 23.07
CA ASN A 303 43.65 -27.46 23.37
C ASN A 303 43.34 -28.22 24.68
N GLY A 304 44.17 -29.18 25.07
CA GLY A 304 44.00 -29.93 26.32
C GLY A 304 44.15 -29.07 27.59
N GLU A 305 45.08 -28.10 27.59
CA GLU A 305 45.26 -27.18 28.71
C GLU A 305 44.02 -26.26 28.87
N MET A 306 43.55 -25.74 27.73
CA MET A 306 42.34 -24.90 27.66
C MET A 306 41.11 -25.64 28.17
N TYR A 307 40.91 -26.87 27.70
CA TYR A 307 39.81 -27.73 28.13
C TYR A 307 39.80 -27.92 29.66
N HIS A 308 40.93 -28.31 30.26
CA HIS A 308 41.00 -28.57 31.70
C HIS A 308 40.82 -27.30 32.54
N LYS A 309 41.40 -26.16 32.13
CA LYS A 309 41.25 -24.88 32.84
C LYS A 309 39.81 -24.36 32.76
N VAL A 310 39.26 -24.19 31.56
CA VAL A 310 37.91 -23.63 31.36
C VAL A 310 36.83 -24.54 31.97
N SER A 311 36.97 -25.87 31.85
CA SER A 311 36.05 -26.82 32.48
C SER A 311 36.07 -26.77 34.02
N ALA A 312 37.19 -26.37 34.65
CA ALA A 312 37.24 -26.22 36.10
C ALA A 312 36.52 -24.94 36.57
N LEU A 313 36.55 -23.87 35.77
CA LEU A 313 35.98 -22.56 36.11
C LEU A 313 34.48 -22.46 35.85
N LEU A 314 33.96 -23.12 34.81
CA LEU A 314 32.52 -23.17 34.52
C LEU A 314 31.71 -23.80 35.67
N GLY A 315 32.30 -24.76 36.39
CA GLY A 315 31.67 -25.45 37.50
C GLY A 315 30.77 -26.63 37.10
N PRO A 316 30.20 -27.36 38.08
CA PRO A 316 29.62 -28.68 37.85
C PRO A 316 28.32 -28.70 37.03
N GLY A 317 27.63 -27.55 36.90
CA GLY A 317 26.34 -27.43 36.21
C GLY A 317 26.41 -27.49 34.68
N TYR A 318 27.59 -27.31 34.08
CA TYR A 318 27.76 -27.25 32.62
C TYR A 318 28.56 -28.44 32.09
N SER A 319 28.29 -28.88 30.87
CA SER A 319 29.16 -29.77 30.10
C SER A 319 30.13 -28.94 29.26
N VAL A 320 31.33 -29.47 29.05
CA VAL A 320 32.29 -28.96 28.06
C VAL A 320 32.55 -30.12 27.13
N ASP A 321 31.90 -30.11 25.98
CA ASP A 321 31.89 -31.25 25.06
C ASP A 321 33.08 -31.16 24.07
N LYS A 322 33.50 -29.92 23.79
CA LYS A 322 34.70 -29.55 23.02
C LYS A 322 35.27 -28.23 23.54
N MET A 323 36.59 -28.05 23.48
CA MET A 323 37.26 -26.77 23.77
C MET A 323 38.67 -26.77 23.16
N GLY A 324 39.08 -25.65 22.54
CA GLY A 324 40.40 -25.51 21.90
C GLY A 324 40.59 -24.18 21.17
N CYS A 325 41.84 -23.89 20.78
CA CYS A 325 42.19 -22.76 19.91
C CYS A 325 42.08 -23.11 18.42
N ASP A 326 42.07 -24.40 18.11
CA ASP A 326 41.73 -25.01 16.83
C ASP A 326 40.93 -26.29 17.06
N CYS A 327 40.50 -26.90 15.95
CA CYS A 327 39.40 -27.85 15.96
C CYS A 327 39.83 -29.29 16.35
N GLY A 328 41.14 -29.60 16.29
CA GLY A 328 41.73 -30.89 16.70
C GLY A 328 41.44 -32.09 15.78
N ASP A 329 41.42 -33.29 16.36
CA ASP A 329 41.14 -34.55 15.63
C ASP A 329 39.64 -34.88 15.51
N ARG A 330 38.77 -34.15 16.22
CA ARG A 330 37.30 -34.33 16.21
C ARG A 330 36.64 -33.31 15.26
N CYS A 331 36.89 -33.48 13.96
CA CYS A 331 36.52 -32.54 12.89
C CYS A 331 35.82 -33.18 11.69
N GLU A 332 34.76 -33.94 11.92
CA GLU A 332 33.89 -34.46 10.86
C GLU A 332 32.48 -33.90 11.00
N GLY A 333 31.74 -33.77 9.89
CA GLY A 333 30.37 -33.23 9.91
C GLY A 333 30.28 -31.75 10.26
N ASP A 334 29.16 -31.34 10.87
CA ASP A 334 28.92 -29.95 11.28
C ASP A 334 29.78 -29.52 12.49
N ASP A 335 30.19 -30.46 13.34
CA ASP A 335 31.12 -30.26 14.47
C ASP A 335 32.52 -29.80 14.03
N GLY A 336 32.84 -29.92 12.74
CA GLY A 336 34.11 -29.48 12.16
C GLY A 336 34.32 -27.96 12.11
N ARG A 337 33.27 -27.17 12.34
CA ARG A 337 33.30 -25.69 12.31
C ARG A 337 33.64 -25.05 13.66
N MET A 338 33.29 -25.72 14.77
CA MET A 338 33.41 -25.18 16.13
C MET A 338 34.67 -25.69 16.83
N VAL A 339 35.40 -24.81 17.50
CA VAL A 339 36.54 -25.17 18.35
C VAL A 339 36.14 -25.47 19.80
N GLY A 340 34.94 -25.06 20.22
CA GLY A 340 34.38 -25.40 21.52
C GLY A 340 32.85 -25.42 21.55
N HIS A 341 32.30 -26.14 22.52
CA HIS A 341 30.86 -26.21 22.82
C HIS A 341 30.68 -26.41 24.33
N VAL A 342 29.80 -25.61 24.93
CA VAL A 342 29.49 -25.63 26.38
C VAL A 342 27.97 -25.59 26.59
N ALA A 343 27.39 -26.56 27.30
CA ALA A 343 25.93 -26.62 27.50
C ALA A 343 25.49 -26.71 28.98
N ASP A 344 24.28 -26.23 29.28
CA ASP A 344 23.58 -26.45 30.58
C ASP A 344 23.17 -27.92 30.68
N LYS A 345 23.74 -28.68 31.62
CA LYS A 345 23.46 -30.13 31.78
C LYS A 345 21.98 -30.45 32.06
N ARG A 346 21.19 -29.47 32.49
CA ARG A 346 19.75 -29.62 32.77
C ARG A 346 18.88 -29.55 31.51
N THR A 347 19.32 -28.81 30.49
CA THR A 347 18.50 -28.49 29.30
C THR A 347 19.15 -28.95 28.00
N GLY A 348 20.47 -29.10 27.96
CA GLY A 348 21.26 -29.37 26.75
C GLY A 348 21.49 -28.13 25.87
N PHE A 349 20.90 -26.97 26.18
CA PHE A 349 21.13 -25.75 25.41
C PHE A 349 22.53 -25.20 25.66
N GLY A 350 23.24 -24.83 24.57
CA GLY A 350 24.66 -24.56 24.62
C GLY A 350 25.13 -23.32 23.86
N VAL A 351 26.43 -23.09 24.00
CA VAL A 351 27.18 -21.97 23.43
C VAL A 351 28.28 -22.53 22.55
N ASP A 352 28.28 -22.10 21.29
CA ASP A 352 29.18 -22.54 20.23
C ASP A 352 30.34 -21.55 20.08
N ILE A 353 31.55 -22.08 19.92
CA ILE A 353 32.78 -21.28 19.91
C ILE A 353 33.52 -21.48 18.60
N PHE A 354 33.70 -20.41 17.84
CA PHE A 354 34.46 -20.40 16.58
C PHE A 354 35.80 -19.68 16.75
N SER A 355 36.77 -20.07 15.93
CA SER A 355 38.14 -19.54 15.99
C SER A 355 38.49 -18.80 14.71
N TYR A 356 39.09 -17.63 14.87
CA TYR A 356 39.48 -16.73 13.78
C TYR A 356 41.00 -16.63 13.66
N ALA A 357 41.50 -16.80 12.44
CA ALA A 357 42.92 -16.72 12.13
C ALA A 357 43.19 -15.68 11.03
N THR A 358 44.38 -15.09 11.08
CA THR A 358 44.89 -14.22 10.02
C THR A 358 45.09 -15.01 8.73
N VAL A 359 44.63 -14.46 7.62
CA VAL A 359 44.89 -15.01 6.27
C VAL A 359 46.35 -14.71 5.92
N THR A 360 47.10 -15.75 5.54
CA THR A 360 48.49 -15.61 5.10
C THR A 360 48.55 -14.95 3.72
N THR A 361 49.68 -14.31 3.38
CA THR A 361 49.83 -13.62 2.08
C THR A 361 49.68 -14.55 0.87
N GLU A 362 49.95 -15.84 1.05
CA GLU A 362 49.78 -16.90 0.04
C GLU A 362 48.32 -17.35 -0.13
N ASP A 363 47.50 -17.22 0.91
CA ASP A 363 46.07 -17.59 0.91
C ASP A 363 45.14 -16.42 0.49
N LEU A 364 45.68 -15.22 0.27
CA LEU A 364 44.89 -14.06 -0.15
C LEU A 364 44.33 -14.25 -1.58
N ARG A 365 43.04 -13.98 -1.75
CA ARG A 365 42.39 -13.97 -3.06
C ARG A 365 42.81 -12.72 -3.86
N PRO A 366 42.76 -12.73 -5.21
CA PRO A 366 43.17 -11.60 -6.06
C PRO A 366 42.61 -10.22 -5.68
N TRP A 367 41.39 -10.18 -5.13
CA TRP A 367 40.70 -8.94 -4.69
C TRP A 367 41.00 -8.53 -3.24
N GLN A 368 41.71 -9.36 -2.46
CA GLN A 368 42.14 -9.08 -1.08
C GLN A 368 43.57 -8.50 -1.00
N HIS A 369 44.30 -8.40 -2.13
CA HIS A 369 45.59 -7.71 -2.19
C HIS A 369 45.44 -6.19 -2.23
N ASP A 370 44.67 -5.63 -1.29
CA ASP A 370 44.38 -4.21 -1.13
C ASP A 370 45.22 -3.54 -0.02
N GLY A 371 46.18 -4.28 0.55
CA GLY A 371 47.06 -3.83 1.63
C GLY A 371 46.45 -3.92 3.03
N ARG A 372 45.20 -4.36 3.18
CA ARG A 372 44.59 -4.62 4.50
C ARG A 372 45.00 -6.00 5.03
N ARG A 373 44.92 -6.15 6.35
CA ARG A 373 44.97 -7.47 7.00
C ARG A 373 43.58 -8.09 6.99
N TRP A 374 43.54 -9.38 6.66
CA TRP A 374 42.31 -10.16 6.52
C TRP A 374 42.29 -11.29 7.56
N LEU A 375 41.10 -11.54 8.12
CA LEU A 375 40.81 -12.65 9.02
C LEU A 375 39.88 -13.64 8.32
N ARG A 376 39.96 -14.92 8.70
CA ARG A 376 39.03 -15.98 8.29
C ARG A 376 38.53 -16.77 9.49
N ARG A 377 37.29 -17.26 9.43
CA ARG A 377 36.79 -18.32 10.32
C ARG A 377 37.42 -19.65 9.91
N ILE A 378 37.91 -20.43 10.87
CA ILE A 378 38.64 -21.66 10.58
C ILE A 378 37.67 -22.78 10.17
N ARG A 379 37.94 -23.42 9.02
CA ARG A 379 37.19 -24.58 8.48
C ARG A 379 35.68 -24.37 8.31
N ASP A 380 35.25 -23.13 8.05
CA ASP A 380 33.87 -22.86 7.67
C ASP A 380 33.56 -23.37 6.25
N ARG A 381 32.30 -23.72 5.97
CA ARG A 381 31.86 -24.28 4.67
C ARG A 381 31.98 -23.27 3.53
N ASP A 382 31.79 -21.99 3.81
CA ASP A 382 31.73 -20.90 2.82
C ASP A 382 33.00 -20.01 2.80
N ASP A 383 34.05 -20.39 3.53
CA ASP A 383 35.33 -19.64 3.66
C ASP A 383 35.13 -18.15 4.02
N TYR A 384 34.42 -17.95 5.13
CA TYR A 384 34.06 -16.64 5.69
C TYR A 384 35.30 -15.79 5.99
N THR A 385 35.48 -14.73 5.20
CA THR A 385 36.67 -13.87 5.17
C THR A 385 36.30 -12.38 5.17
N PHE A 386 36.94 -11.59 6.03
CA PHE A 386 36.66 -10.17 6.24
C PHE A 386 37.92 -9.40 6.69
N PRO A 387 37.99 -8.07 6.51
CA PRO A 387 39.16 -7.30 6.91
C PRO A 387 39.17 -7.12 8.45
N GLU A 388 40.37 -7.14 9.05
CA GLU A 388 40.59 -7.09 10.52
C GLU A 388 39.87 -5.90 11.18
N GLU A 389 39.78 -4.77 10.48
CA GLU A 389 39.09 -3.53 10.89
C GLU A 389 37.56 -3.62 11.03
N ALA A 390 36.93 -4.72 10.60
CA ALA A 390 35.51 -4.97 10.85
C ALA A 390 35.29 -5.54 12.27
N LEU A 391 36.25 -6.33 12.75
CA LEU A 391 36.24 -6.95 14.08
C LEU A 391 36.91 -6.05 15.13
N LEU A 392 38.13 -5.57 14.87
CA LEU A 392 38.99 -4.98 15.89
C LEU A 392 39.03 -3.43 15.86
N PRO A 393 39.34 -2.78 17.01
CA PRO A 393 39.40 -3.35 18.36
C PRO A 393 38.01 -3.73 18.90
N LEU A 394 37.92 -4.76 19.73
CA LEU A 394 36.66 -5.15 20.38
C LEU A 394 36.10 -4.04 21.27
N ARG A 395 34.77 -4.01 21.43
CA ARG A 395 34.04 -3.04 22.25
C ARG A 395 33.24 -3.74 23.33
N ASN A 396 33.26 -3.21 24.55
CA ASN A 396 32.47 -3.72 25.67
C ASN A 396 31.01 -3.20 25.61
N THR A 397 30.05 -4.04 25.96
CA THR A 397 28.61 -3.77 25.99
C THR A 397 27.87 -4.70 26.95
N THR A 398 26.55 -4.52 27.06
CA THR A 398 25.63 -5.45 27.73
C THR A 398 24.92 -6.30 26.68
N PHE A 399 24.81 -7.62 26.89
CA PHE A 399 23.97 -8.50 26.07
C PHE A 399 23.17 -9.46 26.96
N ALA A 400 21.86 -9.56 26.72
CA ALA A 400 20.93 -10.38 27.52
C ALA A 400 20.97 -10.06 29.03
N GLY A 401 21.33 -8.83 29.41
CA GLY A 401 21.54 -8.42 30.80
C GLY A 401 22.89 -8.84 31.42
N VAL A 402 23.80 -9.41 30.62
CA VAL A 402 25.19 -9.71 31.00
C VAL A 402 26.08 -8.53 30.59
N ASP A 403 26.68 -7.87 31.56
CA ASP A 403 27.69 -6.82 31.34
C ASP A 403 29.09 -7.42 31.09
N GLY A 404 29.99 -6.63 30.51
CA GLY A 404 31.36 -7.07 30.20
C GLY A 404 31.50 -7.81 28.86
N VAL A 405 30.42 -7.86 28.07
CA VAL A 405 30.37 -8.60 26.80
C VAL A 405 31.13 -7.85 25.72
N LEU A 406 32.05 -8.53 25.03
CA LEU A 406 32.75 -7.96 23.90
C LEU A 406 31.96 -8.19 22.59
N ILE A 407 31.97 -7.17 21.73
CA ILE A 407 31.42 -7.20 20.37
C ILE A 407 32.45 -6.66 19.37
N PRO A 408 32.33 -7.00 18.08
CA PRO A 408 33.08 -6.35 17.01
C PRO A 408 32.95 -4.82 17.02
N ASN A 409 34.02 -4.12 16.65
CA ASN A 409 34.06 -2.65 16.57
C ASN A 409 32.91 -2.08 15.72
N LYS A 410 32.72 -2.71 14.55
CA LYS A 410 31.75 -2.35 13.52
C LYS A 410 30.78 -3.53 13.34
N PRO A 411 29.87 -3.82 14.30
CA PRO A 411 29.12 -5.08 14.34
C PRO A 411 28.26 -5.31 13.09
N ARG A 412 27.66 -4.24 12.56
CA ARG A 412 26.93 -4.24 11.28
C ARG A 412 27.81 -4.53 10.07
N LEU A 413 29.07 -4.09 10.07
CA LEU A 413 30.00 -4.38 8.99
C LEU A 413 30.48 -5.84 9.08
N PHE A 414 30.86 -6.29 10.27
CA PHE A 414 31.28 -7.67 10.53
C PHE A 414 30.23 -8.67 10.05
N SER A 415 28.99 -8.61 10.61
CA SER A 415 27.91 -9.51 10.19
C SER A 415 27.53 -9.38 8.70
N SER A 416 27.89 -8.30 8.01
CA SER A 416 27.58 -8.14 6.58
C SER A 416 28.48 -8.94 5.65
N TYR A 417 29.66 -9.38 6.12
CA TYR A 417 30.50 -10.33 5.39
C TYR A 417 29.94 -11.76 5.46
N GLU A 418 29.16 -12.08 6.50
CA GLU A 418 28.58 -13.41 6.71
C GLU A 418 27.17 -13.52 6.08
N TYR A 419 26.27 -12.60 6.42
CA TYR A 419 24.86 -12.65 6.00
C TYR A 419 24.50 -11.62 4.91
N GLY A 420 25.50 -10.93 4.35
CA GLY A 420 25.32 -9.84 3.39
C GLY A 420 24.83 -8.53 4.03
N SER A 421 24.74 -7.47 3.22
CA SER A 421 24.38 -6.12 3.69
C SER A 421 22.94 -5.94 4.18
N ASN A 422 22.10 -6.97 4.11
CA ASN A 422 20.65 -6.90 4.37
C ASN A 422 20.27 -7.26 5.82
N LEU A 423 21.14 -6.92 6.79
CA LEU A 423 20.99 -7.24 8.21
C LEU A 423 19.77 -6.62 8.91
N GLU A 424 18.98 -5.77 8.25
CA GLU A 424 17.72 -5.22 8.80
C GLU A 424 16.45 -5.88 8.22
N ILE A 425 16.59 -6.77 7.23
CA ILE A 425 15.46 -7.51 6.67
C ILE A 425 15.23 -8.76 7.55
N HIS A 426 14.06 -8.88 8.19
CA HIS A 426 13.62 -10.14 8.78
C HIS A 426 13.48 -11.20 7.67
N PRO A 427 14.29 -12.27 7.65
CA PRO A 427 14.18 -13.33 6.65
C PRO A 427 13.13 -14.36 7.09
N PHE A 428 11.87 -13.93 7.23
CA PHE A 428 10.75 -14.84 7.47
C PHE A 428 9.74 -14.71 6.32
N PRO A 429 9.72 -15.66 5.35
CA PRO A 429 8.84 -15.59 4.17
C PRO A 429 7.35 -15.45 4.52
N TRP A 430 6.97 -15.95 5.70
CA TRP A 430 5.60 -15.93 6.20
C TRP A 430 5.15 -14.57 6.73
N GLY A 431 6.04 -13.58 6.90
CA GLY A 431 5.65 -12.23 7.33
C GLY A 431 4.62 -11.57 6.41
N PHE A 432 4.65 -11.90 5.11
CA PHE A 432 3.63 -11.45 4.16
C PHE A 432 2.24 -12.04 4.42
N LEU A 433 2.13 -13.24 5.00
CA LEU A 433 0.86 -13.90 5.32
C LEU A 433 0.44 -13.74 6.79
N ALA A 434 1.40 -13.58 7.71
CA ALA A 434 1.15 -13.39 9.14
C ALA A 434 0.87 -11.92 9.51
N TYR A 435 1.47 -10.94 8.80
CA TYR A 435 1.28 -9.51 9.09
C TYR A 435 0.44 -8.75 8.06
N SER A 436 0.09 -9.34 6.91
CA SER A 436 -0.94 -8.75 6.06
C SER A 436 -2.32 -9.10 6.62
N SER A 437 -2.96 -8.12 7.26
CA SER A 437 -4.32 -8.34 7.75
C SER A 437 -5.26 -8.63 6.57
N MET A 438 -6.22 -9.55 6.74
CA MET A 438 -7.22 -9.85 5.69
C MET A 438 -7.96 -8.59 5.20
N HIS A 439 -8.02 -7.54 6.01
CA HIS A 439 -8.55 -6.23 5.63
C HIS A 439 -7.80 -5.62 4.44
N ALA A 440 -6.46 -5.73 4.35
CA ALA A 440 -5.69 -5.17 3.24
C ALA A 440 -6.00 -5.90 1.91
N LEU A 441 -6.11 -7.23 1.96
CA LEU A 441 -6.54 -8.04 0.82
C LEU A 441 -7.99 -7.70 0.42
N GLY A 442 -8.88 -7.57 1.41
CA GLY A 442 -10.27 -7.17 1.25
C GLY A 442 -10.43 -5.77 0.64
N TYR A 443 -9.65 -4.78 1.08
CA TYR A 443 -9.62 -3.44 0.49
C TYR A 443 -9.14 -3.48 -0.95
N CYS A 444 -8.11 -4.27 -1.29
CA CYS A 444 -7.67 -4.44 -2.68
C CYS A 444 -8.77 -5.05 -3.56
N VAL A 445 -9.46 -6.09 -3.09
CA VAL A 445 -10.58 -6.72 -3.80
C VAL A 445 -11.78 -5.77 -3.95
N VAL A 446 -12.13 -5.02 -2.89
CA VAL A 446 -13.20 -4.01 -2.92
C VAL A 446 -12.86 -2.86 -3.86
N ILE A 447 -11.61 -2.37 -3.86
CA ILE A 447 -11.15 -1.33 -4.78
C ILE A 447 -11.14 -1.83 -6.22
N LEU A 448 -10.67 -3.06 -6.50
CA LEU A 448 -10.79 -3.66 -7.84
C LEU A 448 -12.26 -3.78 -8.26
N TYR A 449 -13.15 -4.27 -7.39
CA TYR A 449 -14.57 -4.44 -7.74
C TYR A 449 -15.27 -3.09 -7.99
N LEU A 450 -15.02 -2.08 -7.15
CA LEU A 450 -15.51 -0.70 -7.36
C LEU A 450 -14.95 -0.02 -8.61
N ILE A 451 -13.78 -0.45 -9.11
CA ILE A 451 -13.20 0.02 -10.38
C ILE A 451 -13.82 -0.73 -11.59
N LEU A 452 -14.29 -1.97 -11.41
CA LEU A 452 -14.74 -2.85 -12.49
C LEU A 452 -16.24 -2.76 -12.80
N GLU A 453 -17.12 -2.48 -11.82
CA GLU A 453 -18.59 -2.43 -12.04
C GLU A 453 -19.24 -1.05 -11.86
N PHE A 454 -18.82 -0.06 -12.66
CA PHE A 454 -19.65 1.13 -12.96
C PHE A 454 -20.14 1.14 -14.42
N PRO A 455 -21.34 0.60 -14.69
CA PRO A 455 -22.20 0.99 -15.82
C PRO A 455 -23.27 2.01 -15.40
N ASP A 456 -23.67 2.90 -16.30
CA ASP A 456 -24.56 4.05 -16.06
C ASP A 456 -26.06 3.71 -15.78
N SER A 457 -26.39 2.48 -15.34
CA SER A 457 -27.78 1.96 -15.29
C SER A 457 -28.33 1.66 -13.87
N TRP A 458 -27.80 2.32 -12.83
CA TRP A 458 -28.11 2.00 -11.42
C TRP A 458 -29.32 2.71 -10.81
N ALA A 459 -30.20 3.28 -11.64
CA ALA A 459 -31.47 3.85 -11.17
C ALA A 459 -32.49 2.78 -10.75
N ASP A 460 -32.38 1.54 -11.25
CA ASP A 460 -33.40 0.50 -11.00
C ASP A 460 -32.84 -0.94 -11.09
N LYS A 461 -32.28 -1.43 -9.97
CA LYS A 461 -32.36 -2.84 -9.49
C LYS A 461 -31.63 -3.05 -8.16
N ARG A 462 -32.11 -4.02 -7.38
CA ARG A 462 -31.65 -4.33 -6.02
C ARG A 462 -30.33 -5.10 -6.04
N VAL A 463 -29.33 -4.63 -5.27
CA VAL A 463 -28.11 -5.40 -5.00
C VAL A 463 -28.44 -6.59 -4.09
N PRO A 464 -27.90 -7.81 -4.33
CA PRO A 464 -28.11 -8.94 -3.45
C PRO A 464 -27.46 -8.74 -2.07
N TYR A 465 -28.27 -8.78 -1.01
CA TYR A 465 -27.83 -8.54 0.38
C TYR A 465 -26.76 -9.53 0.88
N TRP A 466 -26.67 -10.73 0.30
CA TRP A 466 -25.71 -11.77 0.71
C TRP A 466 -24.24 -11.31 0.62
N TYR A 467 -23.92 -10.35 -0.24
CA TYR A 467 -22.57 -9.80 -0.36
C TYR A 467 -22.18 -8.96 0.87
N TYR A 468 -23.11 -8.17 1.41
CA TYR A 468 -22.92 -7.47 2.69
C TYR A 468 -22.89 -8.45 3.86
N THR A 469 -23.67 -9.53 3.81
CA THR A 469 -23.62 -10.59 4.83
C THR A 469 -22.24 -11.28 4.84
N ALA A 470 -21.67 -11.63 3.69
CA ALA A 470 -20.34 -12.23 3.58
C ALA A 470 -19.23 -11.26 4.03
N LEU A 471 -19.34 -9.98 3.68
CA LEU A 471 -18.40 -8.94 4.11
C LEU A 471 -18.46 -8.73 5.63
N CYS A 472 -19.66 -8.66 6.22
CA CYS A 472 -19.83 -8.62 7.67
C CYS A 472 -19.34 -9.90 8.36
N PHE A 473 -19.53 -11.08 7.77
CA PHE A 473 -19.01 -12.34 8.31
C PHE A 473 -17.48 -12.35 8.32
N ALA A 474 -16.82 -11.85 7.27
CA ALA A 474 -15.36 -11.75 7.19
C ALA A 474 -14.80 -10.73 8.19
N ILE A 475 -15.42 -9.54 8.29
CA ILE A 475 -15.01 -8.49 9.24
C ILE A 475 -15.25 -8.95 10.70
N PHE A 476 -16.36 -9.65 10.97
CA PHE A 476 -16.67 -10.15 12.31
C PHE A 476 -15.76 -11.32 12.71
N ARG A 477 -15.48 -12.26 11.80
CA ARG A 477 -14.54 -13.37 12.05
C ARG A 477 -13.11 -12.87 12.34
N GLY A 478 -12.68 -11.77 11.70
CA GLY A 478 -11.43 -11.09 12.05
C GLY A 478 -11.48 -10.23 13.31
N GLY A 479 -12.64 -9.65 13.65
CA GLY A 479 -12.81 -8.79 14.83
C GLY A 479 -12.99 -9.52 16.16
N VAL A 480 -13.46 -10.77 16.14
CA VAL A 480 -13.80 -11.56 17.35
C VAL A 480 -12.58 -12.19 18.03
N GLN A 481 -11.42 -12.29 17.36
CA GLN A 481 -10.23 -12.95 17.92
C GLN A 481 -9.46 -12.16 18.99
N SER A 482 -9.88 -10.94 19.37
CA SER A 482 -9.25 -10.19 20.48
C SER A 482 -10.22 -9.27 21.21
N LEU A 483 -10.52 -9.60 22.47
CA LEU A 483 -11.42 -8.84 23.35
C LEU A 483 -10.91 -7.45 23.76
N SER A 484 -9.64 -7.10 23.49
CA SER A 484 -9.14 -5.72 23.67
C SER A 484 -9.67 -4.73 22.62
N SER A 485 -10.33 -5.24 21.58
CA SER A 485 -10.73 -4.48 20.39
C SER A 485 -12.04 -3.73 20.53
N LEU A 486 -12.85 -3.92 21.57
CA LEU A 486 -14.20 -3.33 21.60
C LEU A 486 -14.18 -1.79 21.65
N SER A 487 -13.15 -1.16 22.25
CA SER A 487 -12.95 0.31 22.18
C SER A 487 -12.46 0.79 20.80
N ARG A 488 -11.91 -0.11 19.97
CA ARG A 488 -11.56 0.13 18.55
C ARG A 488 -12.77 -0.12 17.65
N ALA A 489 -13.57 -1.15 17.90
CA ALA A 489 -14.85 -1.38 17.23
C ALA A 489 -15.86 -0.27 17.53
N LEU A 490 -15.92 0.23 18.76
CA LEU A 490 -16.72 1.43 19.12
C LEU A 490 -16.15 2.70 18.49
N ARG A 491 -14.83 2.84 18.32
CA ARG A 491 -14.24 3.94 17.53
C ARG A 491 -14.52 3.82 16.03
N ILE A 492 -14.55 2.61 15.48
CA ILE A 492 -14.97 2.36 14.10
C ILE A 492 -16.47 2.63 13.95
N ALA A 493 -17.31 2.20 14.87
CA ALA A 493 -18.74 2.51 14.90
C ALA A 493 -18.99 4.01 15.13
N PHE A 494 -18.18 4.70 15.92
CA PHE A 494 -18.21 6.15 16.10
C PHE A 494 -17.67 6.89 14.87
N ASN A 495 -16.70 6.34 14.14
CA ASN A 495 -16.22 6.88 12.86
C ASN A 495 -17.20 6.60 11.72
N VAL A 496 -17.93 5.48 11.75
CA VAL A 496 -19.04 5.16 10.83
C VAL A 496 -20.28 5.98 11.18
N TYR A 497 -20.52 6.25 12.48
CA TYR A 497 -21.53 7.21 12.94
C TYR A 497 -21.13 8.64 12.59
N LEU A 498 -19.85 9.02 12.68
CA LEU A 498 -19.36 10.30 12.18
C LEU A 498 -19.45 10.36 10.67
N LEU A 499 -19.15 9.30 9.91
CA LEU A 499 -19.38 9.25 8.47
C LEU A 499 -20.88 9.28 8.13
N TYR A 500 -21.75 8.73 8.98
CA TYR A 500 -23.19 8.78 8.82
C TYR A 500 -23.77 10.15 9.19
N VAL A 501 -23.31 10.77 10.28
CA VAL A 501 -23.63 12.15 10.67
C VAL A 501 -23.06 13.12 9.66
N PHE A 502 -21.85 12.92 9.16
CA PHE A 502 -21.26 13.69 8.07
C PHE A 502 -22.03 13.44 6.77
N ARG A 503 -22.58 12.23 6.53
CA ARG A 503 -23.50 11.92 5.42
C ARG A 503 -24.93 12.47 5.63
N VAL A 504 -25.37 12.71 6.86
CA VAL A 504 -26.67 13.31 7.22
C VAL A 504 -26.57 14.84 7.20
N VAL A 505 -25.46 15.41 7.67
CA VAL A 505 -25.06 16.80 7.49
C VAL A 505 -24.83 17.07 6.01
N LEU A 506 -24.08 16.23 5.30
CA LEU A 506 -24.02 16.30 3.83
C LEU A 506 -25.37 16.03 3.19
N LYS A 507 -26.29 15.21 3.72
CA LYS A 507 -27.65 15.07 3.17
C LYS A 507 -28.52 16.28 3.45
N SER A 508 -28.29 17.00 4.54
CA SER A 508 -29.03 18.21 4.92
C SER A 508 -28.52 19.41 4.14
N LEU A 509 -27.19 19.59 4.07
CA LEU A 509 -26.55 20.48 3.10
C LEU A 509 -26.95 20.10 1.68
N TRP A 510 -26.95 18.83 1.29
CA TRP A 510 -27.36 18.39 -0.05
C TRP A 510 -28.86 18.54 -0.28
N ALA A 511 -29.71 18.50 0.74
CA ALA A 511 -31.14 18.82 0.60
C ALA A 511 -31.36 20.32 0.40
N GLN A 512 -30.68 21.17 1.17
CA GLN A 512 -30.72 22.63 1.01
C GLN A 512 -30.06 23.08 -0.31
N VAL A 513 -28.94 22.46 -0.68
CA VAL A 513 -28.28 22.63 -1.99
C VAL A 513 -29.16 22.08 -3.11
N MET A 514 -29.86 20.96 -2.92
CA MET A 514 -30.84 20.46 -3.91
C MET A 514 -32.07 21.34 -4.02
N GLU A 515 -32.51 22.00 -2.96
CA GLU A 515 -33.60 23.00 -3.04
C GLU A 515 -33.18 24.22 -3.87
N ILE A 516 -31.88 24.58 -3.84
CA ILE A 516 -31.27 25.57 -4.73
C ILE A 516 -31.11 25.02 -6.18
N PHE A 517 -30.72 23.75 -6.37
CA PHE A 517 -30.54 23.14 -7.69
C PHE A 517 -31.85 22.80 -8.42
N VAL A 518 -32.91 22.40 -7.71
CA VAL A 518 -34.19 21.98 -8.31
C VAL A 518 -35.02 23.18 -8.78
N ASN A 519 -34.95 24.31 -8.07
CA ASN A 519 -35.73 25.51 -8.40
C ASN A 519 -35.03 26.48 -9.36
N GLY A 520 -33.74 26.25 -9.66
CA GLY A 520 -32.93 27.05 -10.56
C GLY A 520 -32.41 28.36 -9.93
N VAL A 521 -31.12 28.64 -10.12
CA VAL A 521 -30.50 29.89 -9.66
C VAL A 521 -30.90 31.03 -10.59
N ARG A 522 -31.62 32.04 -10.06
CA ARG A 522 -31.89 33.29 -10.78
C ARG A 522 -30.77 34.29 -10.47
N PRO A 523 -30.10 34.89 -11.48
CA PRO A 523 -28.91 35.73 -11.29
C PRO A 523 -29.18 37.04 -10.53
N ASP A 524 -30.46 37.39 -10.38
CA ASP A 524 -31.01 38.59 -9.76
C ASP A 524 -31.41 38.41 -8.27
N LYS A 525 -31.27 37.21 -7.68
CA LYS A 525 -31.53 36.97 -6.25
C LYS A 525 -30.27 36.87 -5.39
N VAL A 526 -30.30 37.54 -4.24
CA VAL A 526 -29.41 37.30 -3.11
C VAL A 526 -29.83 36.01 -2.41
N TYR A 527 -28.87 35.14 -2.08
CA TYR A 527 -29.14 33.93 -1.31
C TYR A 527 -28.46 34.03 0.07
N THR A 528 -29.28 34.09 1.11
CA THR A 528 -28.88 34.17 2.52
C THR A 528 -28.70 32.77 3.09
N ILE A 529 -27.50 32.44 3.58
CA ILE A 529 -27.21 31.17 4.27
C ILE A 529 -26.98 31.44 5.75
N CYS A 530 -27.79 30.81 6.61
CA CYS A 530 -27.67 30.91 8.05
C CYS A 530 -27.01 29.68 8.67
N ILE A 531 -26.00 29.89 9.52
CA ILE A 531 -25.37 28.85 10.34
C ILE A 531 -25.89 29.04 11.77
N GLY A 532 -26.83 28.18 12.17
CA GLY A 532 -27.60 28.36 13.39
C GLY A 532 -28.67 29.46 13.27
N SER A 533 -29.30 29.81 14.39
CA SER A 533 -30.43 30.76 14.43
C SER A 533 -30.03 32.24 14.39
N THR A 534 -28.74 32.57 14.40
CA THR A 534 -28.25 33.94 14.68
C THR A 534 -27.22 34.49 13.70
N HIS A 535 -26.65 33.69 12.79
CA HIS A 535 -25.56 34.14 11.90
C HIS A 535 -25.88 33.80 10.44
N CYS A 536 -26.24 34.83 9.67
CA CYS A 536 -26.68 34.72 8.29
C CYS A 536 -25.78 35.56 7.36
N TYR A 537 -25.43 35.00 6.21
CA TYR A 537 -24.53 35.60 5.22
C TYR A 537 -25.16 35.63 3.84
N ASP A 538 -25.15 36.81 3.20
CA ASP A 538 -25.71 37.05 1.87
C ASP A 538 -24.65 36.87 0.78
N PHE A 539 -24.96 36.03 -0.22
CA PHE A 539 -24.07 35.79 -1.35
C PHE A 539 -24.74 36.03 -2.70
N HIS A 540 -23.98 36.64 -3.62
CA HIS A 540 -24.25 36.70 -5.06
C HIS A 540 -23.37 35.67 -5.78
N LEU A 541 -23.97 34.64 -6.38
CA LEU A 541 -23.22 33.60 -7.10
C LEU A 541 -23.15 33.88 -8.60
N PHE A 542 -22.00 34.42 -9.06
CA PHE A 542 -21.61 34.40 -10.46
C PHE A 542 -20.61 33.26 -10.69
N PHE A 543 -21.05 32.05 -11.10
CA PHE A 543 -20.33 31.19 -12.07
C PHE A 543 -21.09 29.89 -12.41
N VAL A 544 -20.96 29.51 -13.69
CA VAL A 544 -21.46 28.31 -14.41
C VAL A 544 -21.52 26.99 -13.60
N MET A 545 -22.72 26.53 -13.21
CA MET A 545 -22.96 25.17 -12.70
C MET A 545 -24.33 24.60 -13.10
N ASP A 546 -24.46 24.09 -14.33
CA ASP A 546 -25.72 23.53 -14.87
C ASP A 546 -25.63 22.04 -15.27
N ARG A 547 -24.43 21.43 -15.31
CA ARG A 547 -24.19 20.10 -15.95
C ARG A 547 -23.12 19.24 -15.26
N ALA A 548 -23.29 18.96 -13.97
CA ALA A 548 -22.22 18.45 -13.10
C ALA A 548 -22.14 16.91 -12.85
N SER A 549 -23.01 16.08 -13.43
CA SER A 549 -23.26 14.70 -12.98
C SER A 549 -22.08 13.71 -13.06
N VAL A 550 -21.12 13.88 -13.99
CA VAL A 550 -20.00 12.91 -14.20
C VAL A 550 -18.60 13.54 -14.04
N VAL A 551 -18.48 14.87 -14.02
CA VAL A 551 -17.21 15.57 -13.71
C VAL A 551 -16.71 15.22 -12.31
N VAL A 552 -17.64 15.26 -11.35
CA VAL A 552 -17.32 15.23 -9.92
C VAL A 552 -16.76 13.85 -9.51
N PRO A 553 -17.36 12.69 -9.86
CA PRO A 553 -16.83 11.39 -9.46
C PRO A 553 -15.39 11.13 -9.92
N ALA A 554 -15.06 11.33 -11.20
CA ALA A 554 -13.72 11.04 -11.70
C ALA A 554 -12.65 11.97 -11.11
N THR A 555 -13.00 13.26 -10.93
CA THR A 555 -12.15 14.26 -10.28
C THR A 555 -11.91 13.90 -8.82
N VAL A 556 -12.97 13.55 -8.08
CA VAL A 556 -12.89 13.13 -6.67
C VAL A 556 -12.06 11.85 -6.52
N VAL A 557 -12.21 10.86 -7.40
CA VAL A 557 -11.41 9.62 -7.37
C VAL A 557 -9.92 9.92 -7.55
N VAL A 558 -9.52 10.71 -8.54
CA VAL A 558 -8.08 11.02 -8.76
C VAL A 558 -7.51 11.88 -7.65
N VAL A 559 -8.27 12.86 -7.16
CA VAL A 559 -7.87 13.68 -6.01
C VAL A 559 -7.72 12.82 -4.75
N LEU A 560 -8.64 11.89 -4.49
CA LEU A 560 -8.57 10.94 -3.37
C LEU A 560 -7.34 10.03 -3.50
N LEU A 561 -7.14 9.39 -4.66
CA LEU A 561 -6.00 8.50 -4.91
C LEU A 561 -4.66 9.24 -4.79
N SER A 562 -4.57 10.46 -5.29
CA SER A 562 -3.37 11.31 -5.14
C SER A 562 -3.18 11.74 -3.68
N SER A 563 -4.26 12.06 -2.96
CA SER A 563 -4.21 12.38 -1.52
C SER A 563 -3.73 11.19 -0.68
N LEU A 564 -4.16 9.97 -1.02
CA LEU A 564 -3.72 8.73 -0.38
C LEU A 564 -2.24 8.44 -0.70
N ALA A 565 -1.80 8.64 -1.95
CA ALA A 565 -0.39 8.54 -2.33
C ALA A 565 0.48 9.55 -1.56
N VAL A 566 0.05 10.82 -1.47
CA VAL A 566 0.70 11.85 -0.65
C VAL A 566 0.72 11.47 0.84
N HIS A 567 -0.34 10.84 1.36
CA HIS A 567 -0.39 10.40 2.74
C HIS A 567 0.62 9.27 3.01
N GLU A 568 0.62 8.21 2.19
CA GLU A 568 1.60 7.12 2.25
C GLU A 568 3.03 7.66 2.15
N ILE A 569 3.35 8.47 1.12
CA ILE A 569 4.69 9.02 0.93
C ILE A 569 5.14 9.83 2.16
N ASN A 570 4.31 10.75 2.68
CA ASN A 570 4.67 11.51 3.88
C ASN A 570 4.82 10.65 5.15
N SER A 571 4.27 9.43 5.17
CA SER A 571 4.37 8.51 6.32
C SER A 571 5.67 7.68 6.28
N TYR A 572 6.22 7.43 5.09
CA TYR A 572 7.49 6.69 4.91
C TYR A 572 8.69 7.61 4.59
N LEU A 573 8.45 8.84 4.17
CA LEU A 573 9.43 9.81 3.69
C LEU A 573 8.95 11.23 4.03
N PRO A 574 9.04 11.66 5.30
CA PRO A 574 8.58 12.98 5.73
C PRO A 574 9.42 14.12 5.13
N ASP A 575 10.71 13.87 4.93
CA ASP A 575 11.68 14.82 4.40
C ASP A 575 11.67 14.92 2.88
N ALA A 576 12.35 15.94 2.36
CA ALA A 576 12.47 16.20 0.93
C ALA A 576 13.38 15.14 0.26
N TYR A 577 13.00 14.64 -0.91
CA TYR A 577 13.74 13.60 -1.62
C TYR A 577 14.00 13.99 -3.08
N MET A 578 15.21 13.70 -3.56
CA MET A 578 15.65 13.99 -4.95
C MET A 578 15.49 15.48 -5.27
N ASP A 579 14.90 15.88 -6.41
CA ASP A 579 14.77 17.31 -6.78
C ASP A 579 14.05 18.16 -5.71
N GLU A 580 13.25 17.55 -4.81
CA GLU A 580 12.63 18.26 -3.69
C GLU A 580 13.67 18.87 -2.73
N ILE A 581 14.90 18.34 -2.63
CA ILE A 581 15.94 18.92 -1.77
C ILE A 581 16.35 20.34 -2.20
N PHE A 582 16.14 20.68 -3.48
CA PHE A 582 16.31 22.03 -4.01
C PHE A 582 14.99 22.81 -3.95
N HIS A 583 13.89 22.19 -4.38
CA HIS A 583 12.58 22.87 -4.46
C HIS A 583 11.99 23.26 -3.09
N VAL A 584 12.14 22.44 -2.05
CA VAL A 584 11.53 22.67 -0.73
C VAL A 584 12.22 23.82 0.01
N PRO A 585 13.57 23.88 0.16
CA PRO A 585 14.24 25.02 0.78
C PRO A 585 14.00 26.33 0.02
N GLN A 586 14.04 26.31 -1.31
CA GLN A 586 13.75 27.49 -2.13
C GLN A 586 12.32 28.04 -1.89
N THR A 587 11.36 27.14 -1.67
CA THR A 587 9.98 27.55 -1.36
C THR A 587 9.85 28.08 0.07
N LYS A 588 10.57 27.51 1.04
CA LYS A 588 10.62 28.03 2.42
C LYS A 588 11.14 29.47 2.45
N ALA A 589 12.23 29.76 1.74
CA ALA A 589 12.73 31.13 1.59
C ALA A 589 11.65 32.09 1.04
N PHE A 590 10.87 31.67 0.05
CA PHE A 590 9.76 32.48 -0.49
C PHE A 590 8.57 32.60 0.46
N CYS A 591 8.27 31.57 1.26
CA CYS A 591 7.28 31.62 2.34
C CYS A 591 7.67 32.64 3.44
N GLU A 592 8.96 32.82 3.69
CA GLU A 592 9.52 33.80 4.64
C GLU A 592 9.63 35.23 4.04
N GLY A 593 9.43 35.38 2.73
CA GLY A 593 9.55 36.65 2.01
C GLY A 593 10.93 36.94 1.40
N HIS A 594 11.87 36.00 1.48
CA HIS A 594 13.22 36.09 0.91
C HIS A 594 13.23 35.85 -0.61
N PHE A 595 12.46 36.64 -1.38
CA PHE A 595 12.29 36.47 -2.83
C PHE A 595 13.56 36.69 -3.67
N GLY A 596 14.60 37.30 -3.10
CA GLY A 596 15.91 37.49 -3.74
C GLY A 596 16.88 36.33 -3.58
N GLN A 597 16.58 35.35 -2.73
CA GLN A 597 17.42 34.16 -2.54
C GLN A 597 17.14 33.14 -3.66
N TRP A 598 18.21 32.61 -4.26
CA TRP A 598 18.10 31.62 -5.33
C TRP A 598 19.16 30.51 -5.23
N ASP A 599 18.76 29.26 -5.41
CA ASP A 599 19.66 28.12 -5.52
C ASP A 599 20.11 27.91 -6.98
N ASN A 600 21.42 27.92 -7.21
CA ASN A 600 22.04 27.77 -8.53
C ASN A 600 21.91 26.35 -9.14
N HIS A 601 21.47 25.36 -8.36
CA HIS A 601 21.10 24.03 -8.85
C HIS A 601 19.70 24.01 -9.49
N ILE A 602 18.87 25.04 -9.25
CA ILE A 602 17.50 25.11 -9.79
C ILE A 602 17.53 25.63 -11.23
N THR A 603 17.13 24.75 -12.15
CA THR A 603 17.11 25.01 -13.60
C THR A 603 15.88 25.77 -14.06
N THR A 604 14.77 25.71 -13.32
CA THR A 604 13.45 26.29 -13.68
C THR A 604 13.29 27.74 -13.27
N LEU A 605 12.28 28.42 -13.80
CA LEU A 605 11.86 29.76 -13.33
C LEU A 605 11.09 29.67 -11.98
N PRO A 606 10.92 30.79 -11.23
CA PRO A 606 10.35 30.80 -9.88
C PRO A 606 8.85 30.47 -9.75
N GLY A 607 8.16 30.11 -10.83
CA GLY A 607 6.69 30.04 -10.87
C GLY A 607 6.08 29.05 -9.88
N LEU A 608 6.72 27.89 -9.68
CA LEU A 608 6.26 26.90 -8.69
C LEU A 608 6.32 27.46 -7.26
N TYR A 609 7.38 28.17 -6.91
CA TYR A 609 7.65 28.64 -5.54
C TYR A 609 6.78 29.86 -5.19
N LEU A 610 6.61 30.79 -6.15
CA LEU A 610 5.67 31.91 -6.02
C LEU A 610 4.24 31.42 -5.82
N TRP A 611 3.81 30.45 -6.63
CA TRP A 611 2.47 29.87 -6.52
C TRP A 611 2.29 29.08 -5.21
N ALA A 612 3.30 28.32 -4.78
CA ALA A 612 3.27 27.59 -3.51
C ALA A 612 3.18 28.53 -2.29
N ALA A 613 4.06 29.53 -2.21
CA ALA A 613 4.08 30.50 -1.11
C ALA A 613 2.77 31.31 -1.06
N ALA A 614 2.26 31.76 -2.21
CA ALA A 614 0.95 32.43 -2.28
C ALA A 614 -0.19 31.51 -1.81
N THR A 615 -0.24 30.26 -2.27
CA THR A 615 -1.28 29.30 -1.89
C THR A 615 -1.26 29.00 -0.41
N LEU A 616 -0.09 28.68 0.17
CA LEU A 616 0.06 28.38 1.60
C LEU A 616 -0.29 29.60 2.47
N ARG A 617 0.11 30.81 2.07
CA ARG A 617 -0.26 32.06 2.76
C ARG A 617 -1.76 32.33 2.72
N LEU A 618 -2.44 32.06 1.60
CA LEU A 618 -3.89 32.24 1.46
C LEU A 618 -4.69 31.28 2.35
N ILE A 619 -4.21 30.05 2.55
CA ILE A 619 -4.87 29.04 3.41
C ILE A 619 -4.31 28.98 4.85
N ALA A 620 -3.42 29.91 5.21
CA ALA A 620 -2.71 29.96 6.49
C ALA A 620 -2.03 28.63 6.92
N ALA A 621 -1.51 27.86 5.96
CA ALA A 621 -0.83 26.59 6.20
C ALA A 621 0.70 26.76 6.36
N PRO A 622 1.37 25.96 7.21
CA PRO A 622 2.81 26.06 7.41
C PRO A 622 3.60 25.53 6.21
N CYS A 623 4.75 26.15 5.92
CA CYS A 623 5.60 25.83 4.77
C CYS A 623 6.49 24.59 5.00
N THR A 624 5.85 23.43 5.19
CA THR A 624 6.49 22.12 5.39
C THR A 624 6.42 21.27 4.12
N THR A 625 7.33 20.28 3.97
CA THR A 625 7.31 19.30 2.87
C THR A 625 5.94 18.62 2.72
N SER A 626 5.35 18.19 3.84
CA SER A 626 4.02 17.57 3.88
C SER A 626 2.92 18.52 3.37
N CYS A 627 2.95 19.80 3.77
CA CYS A 627 2.00 20.80 3.28
C CYS A 627 2.22 21.15 1.80
N LEU A 628 3.46 21.18 1.32
CA LEU A 628 3.78 21.39 -0.09
C LEU A 628 3.22 20.24 -0.95
N ARG A 629 3.52 18.98 -0.62
CA ARG A 629 2.95 17.81 -1.33
C ARG A 629 1.42 17.77 -1.24
N ARG A 630 0.82 18.08 -0.09
CA ARG A 630 -0.64 18.09 0.09
C ARG A 630 -1.32 19.22 -0.67
N PHE A 631 -0.99 20.47 -0.41
CA PHE A 631 -1.76 21.60 -0.95
C PHE A 631 -1.31 22.01 -2.35
N VAL A 632 -0.03 21.79 -2.69
CA VAL A 632 0.59 22.28 -3.94
C VAL A 632 0.72 21.17 -5.01
N SER A 633 0.47 19.89 -4.68
CA SER A 633 0.31 18.84 -5.71
C SER A 633 -1.16 18.44 -5.94
N ILE A 634 -2.06 18.59 -4.96
CA ILE A 634 -3.49 18.28 -5.13
C ILE A 634 -4.22 19.33 -6.00
N VAL A 635 -3.99 20.62 -5.81
CA VAL A 635 -4.74 21.69 -6.55
C VAL A 635 -4.55 21.60 -8.07
N PRO A 636 -3.33 21.43 -8.63
CA PRO A 636 -3.15 21.27 -10.08
C PRO A 636 -3.66 19.93 -10.58
N THR A 637 -3.63 18.89 -9.74
CA THR A 637 -4.23 17.58 -10.05
C THR A 637 -5.74 17.72 -10.23
N ALA A 638 -6.43 18.39 -9.31
CA ALA A 638 -7.86 18.70 -9.40
C ALA A 638 -8.20 19.57 -10.62
N LEU A 639 -7.40 20.61 -10.89
CA LEU A 639 -7.54 21.46 -12.07
C LEU A 639 -7.36 20.66 -13.37
N THR A 640 -6.32 19.83 -13.45
CA THR A 640 -6.05 18.96 -14.61
C THR A 640 -7.21 18.01 -14.83
N ALA A 641 -7.74 17.38 -13.78
CA ALA A 641 -8.89 16.49 -13.87
C ALA A 641 -10.15 17.20 -14.38
N ALA A 642 -10.49 18.37 -13.84
CA ALA A 642 -11.64 19.16 -14.27
C ALA A 642 -11.53 19.63 -15.73
N VAL A 643 -10.33 20.05 -16.16
CA VAL A 643 -10.09 20.49 -17.54
C VAL A 643 -10.10 19.31 -18.51
N VAL A 644 -9.44 18.19 -18.19
CA VAL A 644 -9.46 16.96 -19.00
C VAL A 644 -10.89 16.45 -19.16
N ALA A 645 -11.68 16.39 -18.09
CA ALA A 645 -13.09 16.01 -18.15
C ALA A 645 -13.90 16.93 -19.09
N SER A 646 -13.63 18.23 -19.06
CA SER A 646 -14.28 19.21 -19.93
C SER A 646 -13.87 19.06 -21.40
N LEU A 647 -12.59 18.76 -21.67
CA LEU A 647 -12.08 18.49 -23.02
C LEU A 647 -12.65 17.20 -23.63
N VAL A 648 -12.73 16.12 -22.85
CA VAL A 648 -13.33 14.84 -23.27
C VAL A 648 -14.81 15.03 -23.62
N ARG A 649 -15.60 15.61 -22.71
CA ARG A 649 -17.04 15.83 -22.91
C ARG A 649 -17.35 16.72 -24.10
N ARG A 650 -16.53 17.75 -24.36
CA ARG A 650 -16.70 18.66 -25.52
C ARG A 650 -16.60 17.94 -26.86
N ARG A 651 -15.89 16.80 -26.95
CA ARG A 651 -15.76 16.03 -28.20
C ARG A 651 -16.92 15.06 -28.45
N ARG A 652 -17.69 14.69 -27.41
CA ARG A 652 -19.08 14.16 -27.37
C ARG A 652 -19.36 13.59 -25.96
N PRO A 653 -20.62 13.44 -25.51
CA PRO A 653 -20.93 12.51 -24.43
C PRO A 653 -20.58 11.09 -24.91
N ALA A 654 -19.53 10.51 -24.35
CA ALA A 654 -19.07 9.18 -24.68
C ALA A 654 -19.43 8.24 -23.52
N SER A 655 -19.88 7.02 -23.84
CA SER A 655 -20.05 5.98 -22.81
C SER A 655 -18.75 5.78 -22.03
N HIS A 656 -18.88 5.55 -20.73
CA HIS A 656 -17.75 5.45 -19.79
C HIS A 656 -16.90 6.75 -19.74
N GLU A 657 -17.54 7.93 -19.67
CA GLU A 657 -16.85 9.24 -19.60
C GLU A 657 -15.86 9.29 -18.42
N ALA A 658 -16.25 8.82 -17.23
CA ALA A 658 -15.37 8.75 -16.07
C ALA A 658 -14.12 7.90 -16.33
N LEU A 659 -14.27 6.72 -16.95
CA LEU A 659 -13.15 5.84 -17.32
C LEU A 659 -12.19 6.51 -18.31
N ARG A 660 -12.73 7.23 -19.31
CA ARG A 660 -11.93 7.98 -20.30
C ARG A 660 -11.11 9.09 -19.65
N VAL A 661 -11.67 9.77 -18.66
CA VAL A 661 -10.96 10.78 -17.87
C VAL A 661 -9.90 10.13 -16.98
N LEU A 662 -10.24 9.02 -16.31
CA LEU A 662 -9.30 8.26 -15.46
C LEU A 662 -8.07 7.77 -16.25
N ILE A 663 -8.23 7.28 -17.48
CA ILE A 663 -7.08 6.83 -18.32
C ILE A 663 -6.05 7.94 -18.56
N VAL A 664 -6.50 9.19 -18.76
CA VAL A 664 -5.57 10.32 -18.99
C VAL A 664 -4.86 10.71 -17.68
N LEU A 665 -5.55 10.61 -16.55
CA LEU A 665 -5.06 11.04 -15.23
C LEU A 665 -4.24 9.98 -14.49
N LEU A 666 -4.46 8.70 -14.78
CA LEU A 666 -3.70 7.56 -14.27
C LEU A 666 -2.42 7.28 -15.08
N TYR A 667 -2.06 8.11 -16.07
CA TYR A 667 -0.81 7.95 -16.81
C TYR A 667 0.38 7.89 -15.83
N PRO A 668 1.19 6.81 -15.80
CA PRO A 668 1.86 6.44 -14.55
C PRO A 668 2.86 7.45 -14.00
N THR A 669 3.66 8.07 -14.86
CA THR A 669 4.60 9.12 -14.44
C THR A 669 3.86 10.35 -13.92
N THR A 670 2.84 10.85 -14.62
CA THR A 670 2.01 11.97 -14.14
C THR A 670 1.40 11.66 -12.77
N PHE A 671 0.79 10.47 -12.61
CA PHE A 671 0.14 10.10 -11.35
C PHE A 671 1.13 10.01 -10.18
N PHE A 672 2.31 9.45 -10.39
CA PHE A 672 3.35 9.38 -9.36
C PHE A 672 3.85 10.77 -8.95
N TYR A 673 4.16 11.65 -9.90
CA TYR A 673 4.64 13.00 -9.60
C TYR A 673 3.55 13.92 -9.00
N ASN A 674 2.25 13.60 -9.15
CA ASN A 674 1.17 14.26 -8.40
C ASN A 674 1.26 14.05 -6.87
N ALA A 675 2.09 13.10 -6.39
CA ALA A 675 2.29 12.84 -4.98
C ALA A 675 3.57 13.45 -4.39
N LEU A 676 4.42 14.04 -5.23
CA LEU A 676 5.68 14.71 -4.86
C LEU A 676 5.63 16.21 -5.17
N TYR A 677 6.55 16.99 -4.61
CA TYR A 677 6.63 18.44 -4.81
C TYR A 677 7.53 18.82 -6.00
N TYR A 678 7.03 18.58 -7.21
CA TYR A 678 7.74 18.78 -8.49
C TYR A 678 7.06 19.81 -9.39
N THR A 679 7.83 20.44 -10.29
CA THR A 679 7.29 21.41 -11.27
C THR A 679 6.36 20.76 -12.31
N ASP A 680 6.47 19.45 -12.54
CA ASP A 680 5.73 18.67 -13.54
C ASP A 680 4.20 18.80 -13.41
N THR A 681 3.66 18.68 -12.19
CA THR A 681 2.21 18.68 -11.92
C THR A 681 1.58 20.06 -12.16
N ALA A 682 2.21 21.13 -11.67
CA ALA A 682 1.77 22.51 -11.92
C ALA A 682 1.91 22.90 -13.40
N SER A 683 3.05 22.56 -14.01
CA SER A 683 3.33 22.75 -15.44
C SER A 683 2.25 22.13 -16.32
N THR A 684 1.93 20.86 -16.08
CA THR A 684 0.95 20.10 -16.88
C THR A 684 -0.45 20.71 -16.75
N ALA A 685 -0.87 21.08 -15.53
CA ALA A 685 -2.16 21.71 -15.30
C ALA A 685 -2.32 23.04 -16.06
N LEU A 686 -1.28 23.88 -16.07
CA LEU A 686 -1.29 25.18 -16.74
C LEU A 686 -1.26 25.04 -18.28
N VAL A 687 -0.49 24.09 -18.84
CA VAL A 687 -0.48 23.82 -20.29
C VAL A 687 -1.83 23.30 -20.76
N VAL A 688 -2.44 22.35 -20.05
CA VAL A 688 -3.75 21.79 -20.41
C VAL A 688 -4.87 22.83 -20.21
N SER A 689 -4.78 23.68 -19.19
CA SER A 689 -5.67 24.84 -19.00
C SER A 689 -5.54 25.87 -20.13
N THR A 690 -4.32 26.13 -20.59
CA THR A 690 -4.05 26.99 -21.76
C THR A 690 -4.71 26.46 -23.01
N LEU A 691 -4.58 25.15 -23.28
CA LEU A 691 -5.27 24.48 -24.39
C LEU A 691 -6.79 24.61 -24.29
N TYR A 692 -7.36 24.40 -23.11
CA TYR A 692 -8.80 24.56 -22.89
C TYR A 692 -9.28 26.00 -23.16
N LEU A 693 -8.60 27.01 -22.61
CA LEU A 693 -8.93 28.41 -22.81
C LEU A 693 -8.80 28.82 -24.28
N HIS A 694 -7.75 28.35 -24.97
CA HIS A 694 -7.54 28.55 -26.40
C HIS A 694 -8.68 27.93 -27.23
N MET A 695 -9.07 26.69 -26.94
CA MET A 695 -10.21 26.01 -27.57
C MET A 695 -11.54 26.71 -27.28
N HIS A 696 -11.65 27.48 -26.19
CA HIS A 696 -12.79 28.34 -25.85
C HIS A 696 -12.63 29.79 -26.36
N GLN A 697 -11.69 30.05 -27.29
CA GLN A 697 -11.45 31.34 -27.94
C GLN A 697 -11.08 32.48 -26.97
N ARG A 698 -10.67 32.17 -25.74
CA ARG A 698 -10.23 33.14 -24.73
C ARG A 698 -8.73 33.41 -24.85
N TYR A 699 -8.29 33.82 -26.04
CA TYR A 699 -6.86 33.87 -26.40
C TYR A 699 -5.99 34.70 -25.45
N THR A 700 -6.46 35.89 -25.03
CA THR A 700 -5.75 36.74 -24.05
C THR A 700 -5.45 35.96 -22.77
N LEU A 701 -6.47 35.40 -22.13
CA LEU A 701 -6.34 34.64 -20.87
C LEU A 701 -5.56 33.34 -21.07
N ALA A 702 -5.73 32.67 -22.22
CA ALA A 702 -4.96 31.49 -22.57
C ALA A 702 -3.45 31.82 -22.64
N GLY A 703 -3.05 32.92 -23.29
CA GLY A 703 -1.64 33.33 -23.32
C GLY A 703 -1.10 33.76 -21.94
N LEU A 704 -1.92 34.33 -21.05
CA LEU A 704 -1.51 34.64 -19.66
C LEU A 704 -1.29 33.39 -18.82
N VAL A 705 -2.21 32.42 -18.87
CA VAL A 705 -2.06 31.11 -18.20
C VAL A 705 -0.90 30.33 -18.82
N GLY A 706 -0.71 30.48 -20.13
CA GLY A 706 0.44 29.95 -20.85
C GLY A 706 1.76 30.54 -20.36
N ALA A 707 1.83 31.87 -20.17
CA ALA A 707 3.00 32.53 -19.60
C ALA A 707 3.31 31.98 -18.20
N ALA A 708 2.30 31.84 -17.33
CA ALA A 708 2.48 31.17 -16.04
C ALA A 708 3.04 29.74 -16.17
N SER A 709 2.63 28.98 -17.19
CA SER A 709 3.24 27.66 -17.46
C SER A 709 4.73 27.74 -17.82
N VAL A 710 5.16 28.78 -18.56
CA VAL A 710 6.59 29.01 -18.88
C VAL A 710 7.39 29.38 -17.63
N PHE A 711 6.80 30.15 -16.71
CA PHE A 711 7.37 30.44 -15.39
C PHE A 711 7.50 29.20 -14.48
N CYS A 712 6.72 28.14 -14.70
CA CYS A 712 6.94 26.85 -14.04
C CYS A 712 8.01 26.00 -14.74
N ARG A 713 8.00 25.94 -16.08
CA ARG A 713 9.02 25.25 -16.90
C ARG A 713 9.18 25.95 -18.26
N GLN A 714 10.40 26.38 -18.57
CA GLN A 714 10.74 27.15 -19.77
C GLN A 714 10.36 26.44 -21.07
N THR A 715 10.51 25.12 -21.12
CA THR A 715 10.18 24.29 -22.29
C THR A 715 8.70 24.36 -22.69
N ASN A 716 7.81 24.83 -21.80
CA ASN A 716 6.39 25.01 -22.13
C ASN A 716 6.13 26.06 -23.22
N ILE A 717 7.10 26.94 -23.52
CA ILE A 717 7.00 27.89 -24.63
C ILE A 717 6.69 27.19 -25.97
N VAL A 718 7.15 25.95 -26.14
CA VAL A 718 6.91 25.12 -27.33
C VAL A 718 5.41 24.81 -27.49
N TRP A 719 4.69 24.57 -26.40
CA TRP A 719 3.25 24.30 -26.45
C TRP A 719 2.44 25.56 -26.74
N LEU A 720 2.85 26.72 -26.20
CA LEU A 720 2.27 28.03 -26.54
C LEU A 720 2.47 28.35 -28.02
N PHE A 721 3.70 28.18 -28.53
CA PHE A 721 4.03 28.33 -29.93
C PHE A 721 3.17 27.40 -30.81
N GLY A 722 3.03 26.14 -30.45
CA GLY A 722 2.18 25.19 -31.16
C GLY A 722 0.71 25.63 -31.25
N MET A 723 0.12 26.09 -30.14
CA MET A 723 -1.25 26.59 -30.12
C MET A 723 -1.42 27.86 -30.99
N ALA A 724 -0.48 28.79 -30.89
CA ALA A 724 -0.46 30.00 -31.74
C ALA A 724 -0.29 29.66 -33.23
N LEU A 725 0.66 28.80 -33.59
CA LEU A 725 0.91 28.34 -34.95
C LEU A 725 -0.32 27.63 -35.53
N HIS A 726 -0.95 26.73 -34.77
CA HIS A 726 -2.17 26.07 -35.17
C HIS A 726 -3.31 27.06 -35.45
N HIS A 727 -3.48 28.09 -34.60
CA HIS A 727 -4.48 29.14 -34.81
C HIS A 727 -4.21 29.95 -36.09
N CYS A 728 -2.97 30.38 -36.30
CA CYS A 728 -2.54 31.06 -37.53
C CYS A 728 -2.76 30.21 -38.80
N LEU A 729 -2.45 28.90 -38.73
CA LEU A 729 -2.67 27.96 -39.83
C LEU A 729 -4.16 27.76 -40.13
N VAL A 730 -5.00 27.57 -39.10
CA VAL A 730 -6.41 27.14 -39.28
C VAL A 730 -7.38 28.31 -39.47
N GLU A 731 -7.22 29.43 -38.76
CA GLU A 731 -8.14 30.58 -38.84
C GLU A 731 -7.64 31.69 -39.79
N GLY A 732 -6.32 31.77 -39.98
CA GLY A 732 -5.66 32.72 -40.88
C GLY A 732 -5.42 32.16 -42.28
N LEU A 733 -4.49 31.22 -42.42
CA LEU A 733 -3.97 30.76 -43.71
C LEU A 733 -4.91 29.78 -44.44
N LEU A 734 -5.48 28.79 -43.76
CA LEU A 734 -6.34 27.78 -44.39
C LEU A 734 -7.58 28.38 -45.09
N PRO A 735 -8.28 29.41 -44.56
CA PRO A 735 -9.32 30.11 -45.29
C PRO A 735 -8.80 30.83 -46.53
N CYS A 736 -7.63 31.49 -46.46
CA CYS A 736 -7.01 32.14 -47.62
C CYS A 736 -6.67 31.13 -48.73
N VAL A 737 -6.13 29.97 -48.37
CA VAL A 737 -5.83 28.87 -49.30
C VAL A 737 -7.11 28.30 -49.91
N ARG A 738 -8.17 28.08 -49.11
CA ARG A 738 -9.48 27.63 -49.59
C ARG A 738 -10.13 28.63 -50.56
N ALA A 739 -10.01 29.92 -50.27
CA ALA A 739 -10.53 31.00 -51.11
C ALA A 739 -9.61 31.37 -52.30
N ARG A 740 -8.39 30.82 -52.36
CA ARG A 740 -7.30 31.18 -53.30
C ARG A 740 -7.02 32.70 -53.34
N LYS A 741 -7.21 33.39 -52.22
CA LYS A 741 -7.05 34.85 -52.08
C LYS A 741 -6.47 35.18 -50.72
N VAL A 742 -5.48 36.08 -50.69
CA VAL A 742 -4.91 36.59 -49.43
C VAL A 742 -5.85 37.64 -48.83
N ASP A 743 -6.23 37.45 -47.57
CA ASP A 743 -6.98 38.41 -46.76
C ASP A 743 -6.09 38.92 -45.63
N LEU A 744 -5.42 40.05 -45.88
CA LEU A 744 -4.49 40.65 -44.93
C LEU A 744 -5.21 41.13 -43.65
N SER A 745 -6.50 41.49 -43.72
CA SER A 745 -7.28 41.96 -42.58
C SER A 745 -7.56 40.83 -41.59
N ARG A 746 -7.92 39.65 -42.10
CA ARG A 746 -8.03 38.41 -41.32
C ARG A 746 -6.70 37.99 -40.72
N LEU A 747 -5.62 38.00 -41.50
CA LEU A 747 -4.29 37.63 -41.00
C LEU A 747 -3.85 38.56 -39.85
N LEU A 748 -4.04 39.87 -40.00
CA LEU A 748 -3.75 40.83 -38.94
C LEU A 748 -4.62 40.59 -37.70
N THR A 749 -5.91 40.33 -37.87
CA THR A 749 -6.86 40.05 -36.77
C THR A 749 -6.44 38.81 -35.96
N VAL A 750 -6.00 37.75 -36.65
CA VAL A 750 -5.51 36.50 -36.04
C VAL A 750 -4.17 36.69 -35.33
N VAL A 751 -3.28 37.57 -35.83
CA VAL A 751 -2.02 37.89 -35.12
C VAL A 751 -2.30 38.76 -33.89
N VAL A 752 -3.17 39.77 -33.99
CA VAL A 752 -3.52 40.67 -32.88
C VAL A 752 -4.27 39.93 -31.75
N SER A 753 -5.10 38.94 -32.06
CA SER A 753 -5.78 38.13 -31.03
C SER A 753 -4.80 37.33 -30.15
N LEU A 754 -3.58 37.07 -30.63
CA LEU A 754 -2.52 36.32 -29.96
C LEU A 754 -1.49 37.20 -29.24
N TRP A 755 -1.76 38.49 -29.00
CA TRP A 755 -0.78 39.44 -28.45
C TRP A 755 -0.10 38.95 -27.15
N THR A 756 -0.81 38.25 -26.26
CA THR A 756 -0.21 37.68 -25.03
C THR A 756 0.76 36.53 -25.32
N TYR A 757 0.52 35.72 -26.33
CA TYR A 757 1.48 34.70 -26.80
C TYR A 757 2.74 35.37 -27.38
N ILE A 758 2.56 36.43 -28.17
CA ILE A 758 3.65 37.18 -28.81
C ILE A 758 4.53 37.84 -27.74
N ILE A 759 3.94 38.55 -26.76
CA ILE A 759 4.71 39.15 -25.65
C ILE A 759 5.42 38.08 -24.84
N THR A 760 4.80 36.93 -24.57
CA THR A 760 5.45 35.82 -23.86
C THR A 760 6.65 35.27 -24.64
N ALA A 761 6.52 35.11 -25.96
CA ALA A 761 7.61 34.65 -26.82
C ALA A 761 8.76 35.68 -26.91
N LEU A 762 8.45 36.97 -27.07
CA LEU A 762 9.45 38.04 -27.07
C LEU A 762 10.17 38.16 -25.73
N GLY A 763 9.44 38.09 -24.62
CA GLY A 763 10.02 38.07 -23.27
C GLY A 763 10.90 36.85 -23.03
N PHE A 764 10.53 35.68 -23.56
CA PHE A 764 11.35 34.47 -23.50
C PHE A 764 12.62 34.56 -24.35
N ILE A 765 12.54 35.15 -25.55
CA ILE A 765 13.73 35.43 -26.38
C ILE A 765 14.65 36.42 -25.67
N ALA A 766 14.12 37.52 -25.12
CA ALA A 766 14.90 38.48 -24.34
C ALA A 766 15.55 37.84 -23.11
N PHE A 767 14.83 36.94 -22.41
CA PHE A 767 15.39 36.13 -21.32
C PHE A 767 16.55 35.27 -21.79
N ILE A 768 16.45 34.55 -22.91
CA ILE A 768 17.56 33.73 -23.44
C ILE A 768 18.76 34.61 -23.81
N LEU A 769 18.54 35.75 -24.47
CA LEU A 769 19.61 36.67 -24.86
C LEU A 769 20.33 37.28 -23.64
N TYR A 770 19.62 37.55 -22.55
CA TYR A 770 20.18 38.06 -21.30
C TYR A 770 20.86 36.97 -20.47
N ASN A 771 20.22 35.80 -20.33
CA ASN A 771 20.67 34.70 -19.47
C ASN A 771 21.75 33.81 -20.14
N GLY A 772 21.87 33.85 -21.47
CA GLY A 772 22.79 33.01 -22.24
C GLY A 772 22.42 31.52 -22.33
N ALA A 773 21.30 31.11 -21.71
CA ALA A 773 20.83 29.73 -21.68
C ALA A 773 19.30 29.65 -21.52
N VAL A 774 18.72 28.49 -21.83
CA VAL A 774 17.28 28.19 -21.59
C VAL A 774 17.00 27.93 -20.11
N VAL A 775 17.94 27.30 -19.39
CA VAL A 775 17.84 27.06 -17.94
C VAL A 775 18.43 28.21 -17.13
N VAL A 776 17.90 28.44 -15.92
CA VAL A 776 18.39 29.48 -15.00
C VAL A 776 19.68 29.02 -14.31
N GLY A 777 19.61 27.98 -13.49
CA GLY A 777 20.74 27.31 -12.86
C GLY A 777 21.32 26.16 -13.68
N HIS A 778 22.43 25.59 -13.18
CA HIS A 778 23.07 24.35 -13.65
C HIS A 778 23.35 24.24 -15.18
N LYS A 779 23.62 25.37 -15.83
CA LYS A 779 23.73 25.53 -17.30
C LYS A 779 24.66 24.51 -17.98
N GLU A 780 25.77 24.18 -17.34
CA GLU A 780 26.78 23.21 -17.82
C GLU A 780 26.19 21.82 -18.09
N ASN A 781 25.22 21.38 -17.27
CA ASN A 781 24.60 20.05 -17.35
C ASN A 781 23.31 20.03 -18.19
N HIS A 782 22.89 21.18 -18.73
CA HIS A 782 21.63 21.33 -19.47
C HIS A 782 21.82 22.01 -20.83
N VAL A 783 22.94 21.69 -21.48
CA VAL A 783 23.24 22.11 -22.86
C VAL A 783 22.28 21.41 -23.85
N ALA A 784 21.63 22.21 -24.69
CA ALA A 784 20.72 21.70 -25.72
C ALA A 784 21.44 20.74 -26.67
N SER A 785 20.84 19.58 -26.89
CA SER A 785 21.46 18.44 -27.57
C SER A 785 20.61 17.91 -28.72
N TRP A 786 21.16 17.04 -29.59
CA TRP A 786 20.41 16.45 -30.70
C TRP A 786 19.97 15.01 -30.38
N HIS A 787 19.23 14.81 -29.28
CA HIS A 787 18.82 13.50 -28.79
C HIS A 787 17.60 12.95 -29.58
N TRP A 788 17.78 12.67 -30.87
CA TRP A 788 16.69 12.19 -31.74
C TRP A 788 16.04 10.87 -31.26
N ALA A 789 16.75 10.04 -30.50
CA ALA A 789 16.20 8.82 -29.91
C ALA A 789 15.08 9.08 -28.88
N GLN A 790 14.92 10.30 -28.35
CA GLN A 790 13.80 10.66 -27.47
C GLN A 790 12.43 10.45 -28.16
N ILE A 791 12.36 10.55 -29.49
CA ILE A 791 11.11 10.34 -30.25
C ILE A 791 10.66 8.86 -30.22
N PRO A 792 11.49 7.88 -30.66
CA PRO A 792 11.14 6.47 -30.50
C PRO A 792 10.99 6.06 -29.03
N TYR A 793 11.79 6.58 -28.10
CA TYR A 793 11.63 6.31 -26.66
C TYR A 793 10.27 6.78 -26.14
N SER A 794 9.85 8.02 -26.45
CA SER A 794 8.54 8.54 -26.07
C SER A 794 7.39 7.69 -26.64
N LEU A 795 7.47 7.32 -27.92
CA LEU A 795 6.43 6.51 -28.57
C LEU A 795 6.33 5.10 -27.94
N LEU A 796 7.46 4.48 -27.63
CA LEU A 796 7.52 3.19 -26.92
C LEU A 796 6.94 3.31 -25.51
N THR A 797 7.34 4.33 -24.73
CA THR A 797 6.86 4.54 -23.36
C THR A 797 5.35 4.78 -23.30
N VAL A 798 4.81 5.67 -24.16
CA VAL A 798 3.36 5.94 -24.20
C VAL A 798 2.60 4.67 -24.59
N THR A 799 3.06 3.95 -25.61
CA THR A 799 2.42 2.69 -26.04
C THR A 799 2.48 1.62 -24.95
N PHE A 800 3.61 1.48 -24.26
CA PHE A 800 3.77 0.56 -23.14
C PHE A 800 2.77 0.86 -22.00
N PHE A 801 2.65 2.11 -21.58
CA PHE A 801 1.70 2.48 -20.53
C PHE A 801 0.23 2.41 -20.97
N MET A 802 -0.07 2.45 -22.27
CA MET A 802 -1.42 2.14 -22.79
C MET A 802 -1.79 0.65 -22.70
N GLY A 803 -0.82 -0.24 -22.46
CA GLY A 803 -1.05 -1.62 -22.03
C GLY A 803 -1.44 -2.64 -23.11
N PRO A 804 -1.55 -3.92 -22.71
CA PRO A 804 -1.52 -5.07 -23.62
C PRO A 804 -2.68 -5.10 -24.63
N ALA A 805 -3.86 -4.60 -24.27
CA ALA A 805 -4.97 -4.53 -25.20
C ALA A 805 -4.70 -3.56 -26.37
N VAL A 806 -4.01 -2.44 -26.12
CA VAL A 806 -3.57 -1.49 -27.14
C VAL A 806 -2.38 -2.03 -27.94
N TRP A 807 -1.48 -2.81 -27.33
CA TRP A 807 -0.41 -3.49 -28.06
C TRP A 807 -0.99 -4.47 -29.09
N LEU A 808 -1.94 -5.32 -28.65
CA LEU A 808 -2.62 -6.28 -29.51
C LEU A 808 -3.43 -5.60 -30.61
N SER A 809 -4.16 -4.51 -30.30
CA SER A 809 -4.93 -3.78 -31.32
C SER A 809 -4.00 -3.10 -32.34
N THR A 810 -2.88 -2.53 -31.89
CA THR A 810 -1.86 -1.89 -32.75
C THR A 810 -1.16 -2.90 -33.65
N ILE A 811 -0.68 -4.03 -33.10
CA ILE A 811 -0.05 -5.11 -33.87
C ILE A 811 -1.04 -5.69 -34.88
N ARG A 812 -2.29 -5.95 -34.47
CA ARG A 812 -3.33 -6.48 -35.37
C ARG A 812 -3.68 -5.50 -36.50
N SER A 813 -3.70 -4.20 -36.22
CA SER A 813 -3.83 -3.15 -37.25
C SER A 813 -2.62 -3.10 -38.18
N ALA A 814 -1.40 -3.24 -37.66
CA ALA A 814 -0.17 -3.23 -38.46
C ALA A 814 -0.10 -4.44 -39.41
N VAL A 815 -0.38 -5.65 -38.91
CA VAL A 815 -0.36 -6.90 -39.69
C VAL A 815 -1.45 -6.91 -40.78
N ARG A 816 -2.64 -6.38 -40.48
CA ARG A 816 -3.75 -6.30 -41.45
C ARG A 816 -3.64 -5.16 -42.46
N ALA A 817 -2.80 -4.16 -42.21
CA ALA A 817 -2.62 -3.04 -43.11
C ALA A 817 -1.96 -3.49 -44.42
N PRO A 818 -2.36 -2.96 -45.59
CA PRO A 818 -1.67 -3.24 -46.84
C PRO A 818 -0.21 -2.80 -46.75
N LEU A 819 0.71 -3.63 -47.23
CA LEU A 819 2.14 -3.32 -47.28
C LEU A 819 2.38 -2.11 -48.19
N ARG A 820 3.21 -1.17 -47.71
CA ARG A 820 3.66 0.01 -48.47
C ARG A 820 5.18 0.04 -48.44
N PRO A 821 5.87 -0.85 -49.19
CA PRO A 821 7.26 -1.20 -48.94
C PRO A 821 8.20 0.01 -48.85
N LEU A 822 8.06 1.03 -49.70
CA LEU A 822 8.87 2.25 -49.64
C LEU A 822 8.61 3.09 -48.37
N MET A 823 7.35 3.20 -47.94
CA MET A 823 6.97 3.96 -46.75
C MET A 823 7.33 3.21 -45.47
N ASP A 824 7.06 1.91 -45.43
CA ASP A 824 7.36 1.03 -44.29
C ASP A 824 8.88 0.88 -44.10
N ALA A 825 9.65 0.71 -45.19
CA ALA A 825 11.10 0.75 -45.15
C ALA A 825 11.64 2.13 -44.76
N GLY A 826 11.05 3.22 -45.27
CA GLY A 826 11.41 4.57 -44.88
C GLY A 826 11.24 4.83 -43.37
N VAL A 827 10.11 4.41 -42.80
CA VAL A 827 9.87 4.50 -41.35
C VAL A 827 10.87 3.64 -40.56
N MET A 828 11.15 2.42 -41.01
CA MET A 828 12.12 1.53 -40.38
C MET A 828 13.54 2.14 -40.40
N VAL A 829 13.99 2.63 -41.56
CA VAL A 829 15.30 3.28 -41.74
C VAL A 829 15.41 4.55 -40.90
N VAL A 830 14.40 5.42 -40.90
CA VAL A 830 14.40 6.63 -40.06
C VAL A 830 14.46 6.28 -38.57
N SER A 831 13.68 5.29 -38.12
CA SER A 831 13.70 4.83 -36.72
C SER A 831 15.06 4.27 -36.33
N TYR A 832 15.68 3.48 -37.21
CA TYR A 832 17.04 2.96 -37.04
C TYR A 832 18.09 4.08 -36.97
N LEU A 833 18.04 5.05 -37.89
CA LEU A 833 18.96 6.19 -37.91
C LEU A 833 18.83 7.09 -36.67
N MET A 834 17.60 7.33 -36.19
CA MET A 834 17.35 8.08 -34.94
C MET A 834 17.97 7.37 -33.72
N LEU A 835 17.95 6.03 -33.68
CA LEU A 835 18.53 5.24 -32.58
C LEU A 835 20.05 5.04 -32.72
N LEU A 836 20.57 4.98 -33.96
CA LEU A 836 22.00 4.85 -34.25
C LEU A 836 22.77 6.14 -33.99
N TYR A 837 22.32 7.27 -34.57
CA TYR A 837 23.03 8.55 -34.50
C TYR A 837 22.48 9.53 -33.46
N GLY A 838 21.28 9.27 -32.96
CA GLY A 838 20.56 10.19 -32.07
C GLY A 838 20.41 9.73 -30.63
N THR A 839 21.05 8.64 -30.20
CA THR A 839 21.03 8.19 -28.79
C THR A 839 22.13 8.91 -28.01
N ILE A 840 21.75 9.61 -26.94
CA ILE A 840 22.71 10.26 -26.01
C ILE A 840 22.65 9.57 -24.65
N VAL A 841 23.81 9.33 -24.05
CA VAL A 841 23.95 8.70 -22.73
C VAL A 841 24.38 9.79 -21.75
N HIS A 842 23.42 10.37 -21.03
CA HIS A 842 23.73 11.45 -20.09
C HIS A 842 24.45 10.91 -18.84
N PRO A 843 25.48 11.59 -18.30
CA PRO A 843 26.18 11.12 -17.10
C PRO A 843 25.25 10.84 -15.91
N PHE A 844 24.24 11.68 -15.66
CA PHE A 844 23.27 11.46 -14.58
C PHE A 844 22.48 10.15 -14.74
N LEU A 845 22.17 9.72 -15.97
CA LEU A 845 21.50 8.43 -16.24
C LEU A 845 22.38 7.23 -15.86
N LEU A 846 23.71 7.39 -15.82
CA LEU A 846 24.67 6.35 -15.45
C LEU A 846 25.10 6.43 -13.98
N ALA A 847 25.06 7.63 -13.39
CA ALA A 847 25.45 7.87 -12.00
C ALA A 847 24.35 7.51 -11.00
N ASP A 848 23.08 7.61 -11.40
CA ASP A 848 21.94 7.51 -10.48
C ASP A 848 21.14 6.21 -10.67
N ASN A 849 21.42 5.22 -9.83
CA ASN A 849 20.73 3.93 -9.83
C ASN A 849 19.35 3.96 -9.13
N ARG A 850 18.85 5.11 -8.66
CA ARG A 850 17.51 5.22 -8.05
C ARG A 850 16.40 5.27 -9.10
N HIS A 851 16.70 5.64 -10.34
CA HIS A 851 15.68 5.82 -11.38
C HIS A 851 15.43 4.54 -12.18
N PHE A 852 14.17 4.25 -12.53
CA PHE A 852 13.84 3.12 -13.40
C PHE A 852 14.49 3.23 -14.80
N THR A 853 14.79 4.45 -15.25
CA THR A 853 15.51 4.73 -16.50
C THR A 853 16.95 4.21 -16.49
N PHE A 854 17.66 4.20 -15.36
CA PHE A 854 18.98 3.57 -15.22
C PHE A 854 18.91 2.08 -15.58
N TYR A 855 17.89 1.36 -15.09
CA TYR A 855 17.72 -0.07 -15.37
C TYR A 855 17.25 -0.34 -16.79
N LEU A 856 16.37 0.50 -17.34
CA LEU A 856 16.00 0.47 -18.76
C LEU A 856 17.23 0.67 -19.65
N TRP A 857 18.13 1.59 -19.26
CA TRP A 857 19.40 1.77 -19.95
C TRP A 857 20.28 0.53 -19.81
N ARG A 858 20.60 0.13 -18.58
CA ARG A 858 21.51 -0.98 -18.25
C ARG A 858 21.13 -2.30 -18.91
N HIS A 859 19.84 -2.66 -18.93
CA HIS A 859 19.36 -3.98 -19.35
C HIS A 859 18.71 -4.03 -20.74
N VAL A 860 18.44 -2.88 -21.38
CA VAL A 860 17.79 -2.85 -22.71
C VAL A 860 18.53 -1.94 -23.69
N LEU A 861 18.69 -0.65 -23.35
CA LEU A 861 19.22 0.34 -24.32
C LEU A 861 20.75 0.29 -24.46
N SER A 862 21.46 -0.28 -23.49
CA SER A 862 22.90 -0.56 -23.55
C SER A 862 23.23 -1.60 -24.63
N HIS A 863 22.37 -2.61 -24.82
CA HIS A 863 22.59 -3.74 -25.72
C HIS A 863 22.31 -3.35 -27.18
N PRO A 864 23.33 -3.34 -28.08
CA PRO A 864 23.14 -2.89 -29.46
C PRO A 864 22.09 -3.68 -30.23
N THR A 865 22.00 -5.00 -30.01
CA THR A 865 21.00 -5.87 -30.67
C THR A 865 19.56 -5.50 -30.31
N LEU A 866 19.31 -5.12 -29.05
CA LEU A 866 17.99 -4.67 -28.62
C LEU A 866 17.72 -3.25 -29.15
N ARG A 867 18.64 -2.31 -28.94
CA ARG A 867 18.48 -0.89 -29.35
C ARG A 867 18.41 -0.67 -30.85
N LEU A 868 19.18 -1.42 -31.65
CA LEU A 868 19.31 -1.22 -33.10
C LEU A 868 18.65 -2.32 -33.94
N GLY A 869 18.32 -3.47 -33.34
CA GLY A 869 17.54 -4.53 -33.99
C GLY A 869 16.06 -4.48 -33.60
N VAL A 870 15.76 -4.73 -32.33
CA VAL A 870 14.38 -4.91 -31.85
C VAL A 870 13.59 -3.59 -31.78
N LEU A 871 14.18 -2.53 -31.23
CA LEU A 871 13.49 -1.26 -31.03
C LEU A 871 13.01 -0.60 -32.33
N PRO A 872 13.80 -0.51 -33.42
CA PRO A 872 13.32 0.06 -34.68
C PRO A 872 12.14 -0.74 -35.29
N VAL A 873 12.16 -2.08 -35.18
CA VAL A 873 11.04 -2.93 -35.62
C VAL A 873 9.78 -2.64 -34.79
N ALA A 874 9.93 -2.51 -33.47
CA ALA A 874 8.82 -2.18 -32.58
C ALA A 874 8.23 -0.80 -32.90
N VAL A 875 9.08 0.23 -33.08
CA VAL A 875 8.68 1.59 -33.45
C VAL A 875 7.97 1.61 -34.80
N ALA A 876 8.53 0.96 -35.83
CA ALA A 876 7.90 0.87 -37.15
C ALA A 876 6.55 0.13 -37.10
N THR A 877 6.45 -0.93 -36.30
CA THR A 877 5.19 -1.66 -36.07
C THR A 877 4.14 -0.78 -35.38
N ILE A 878 4.54 0.01 -34.38
CA ILE A 878 3.65 0.97 -33.70
C ILE A 878 3.18 2.05 -34.69
N ILE A 879 4.09 2.68 -35.44
CA ILE A 879 3.74 3.72 -36.44
C ILE A 879 2.78 3.16 -37.49
N ARG A 880 3.03 1.96 -38.03
CA ARG A 880 2.15 1.30 -38.99
C ARG A 880 0.79 0.94 -38.37
N GLY A 881 0.77 0.47 -37.13
CA GLY A 881 -0.47 0.15 -36.41
C GLY A 881 -1.32 1.39 -36.12
N LEU A 882 -0.69 2.47 -35.64
CA LEU A 882 -1.32 3.78 -35.40
C LEU A 882 -1.86 4.40 -36.70
N ALA A 883 -1.09 4.37 -37.78
CA ALA A 883 -1.51 4.87 -39.10
C ALA A 883 -2.74 4.15 -39.67
N ASN A 884 -3.07 2.96 -39.15
CA ASN A 884 -4.23 2.16 -39.53
C ASN A 884 -5.25 1.98 -38.38
N SER A 885 -5.05 2.65 -37.24
CA SER A 885 -6.00 2.56 -36.11
C SER A 885 -7.23 3.42 -36.39
N GLU A 886 -8.43 2.93 -36.04
CA GLU A 886 -9.65 3.72 -36.23
C GLU A 886 -9.63 5.03 -35.42
N TRP A 887 -9.00 5.02 -34.24
CA TRP A 887 -9.03 6.14 -33.33
C TRP A 887 -8.11 7.29 -33.76
N LEU A 888 -7.03 7.02 -34.51
CA LEU A 888 -6.17 8.05 -35.09
C LEU A 888 -6.61 8.45 -36.51
N THR A 889 -7.05 7.51 -37.34
CA THR A 889 -7.46 7.80 -38.73
C THR A 889 -8.77 8.59 -38.82
N ARG A 890 -9.70 8.42 -37.86
CA ARG A 890 -10.96 9.20 -37.81
C ARG A 890 -10.77 10.71 -37.64
N PRO A 891 -10.03 11.23 -36.63
CA PRO A 891 -9.79 12.67 -36.51
C PRO A 891 -9.08 13.23 -37.75
N LEU A 892 -8.10 12.50 -38.31
CA LEU A 892 -7.35 12.88 -39.51
C LEU A 892 -8.20 13.06 -40.79
N ARG A 893 -9.50 12.74 -40.80
CA ARG A 893 -10.39 13.05 -41.93
C ARG A 893 -10.59 14.56 -42.16
N LYS A 894 -10.47 15.39 -41.12
CA LYS A 894 -10.60 16.86 -41.22
C LYS A 894 -9.22 17.52 -41.36
N THR A 895 -9.07 18.45 -42.32
CA THR A 895 -7.80 19.15 -42.57
C THR A 895 -7.30 19.91 -41.34
N GLU A 896 -8.21 20.50 -40.57
CA GLU A 896 -7.91 21.22 -39.33
C GLU A 896 -7.26 20.28 -38.29
N ASN A 897 -7.80 19.07 -38.12
CA ASN A 897 -7.21 18.05 -37.24
C ASN A 897 -5.88 17.49 -37.77
N LYS A 898 -5.68 17.42 -39.11
CA LYS A 898 -4.37 17.05 -39.68
C LYS A 898 -3.29 18.08 -39.32
N LEU A 899 -3.63 19.37 -39.44
CA LEU A 899 -2.75 20.48 -39.04
C LEU A 899 -2.47 20.43 -37.53
N ALA A 900 -3.51 20.20 -36.70
CA ALA A 900 -3.34 20.04 -35.25
C ALA A 900 -2.37 18.90 -34.88
N ILE A 901 -2.51 17.72 -35.50
CA ILE A 901 -1.63 16.58 -35.24
C ILE A 901 -0.21 16.84 -35.77
N GLY A 902 -0.06 17.47 -36.95
CA GLY A 902 1.26 17.85 -37.49
C GLY A 902 2.00 18.85 -36.60
N VAL A 903 1.31 19.89 -36.13
CA VAL A 903 1.86 20.87 -35.19
C VAL A 903 2.17 20.22 -33.83
N PHE A 904 1.32 19.33 -33.35
CA PHE A 904 1.59 18.58 -32.11
C PHE A 904 2.85 17.72 -32.22
N VAL A 905 3.06 17.00 -33.34
CA VAL A 905 4.29 16.23 -33.59
C VAL A 905 5.51 17.15 -33.66
N LEU A 906 5.40 18.31 -34.32
CA LEU A 906 6.47 19.32 -34.32
C LEU A 906 6.80 19.80 -32.90
N CYS A 907 5.80 20.07 -32.06
CA CYS A 907 6.02 20.42 -30.66
C CYS A 907 6.69 19.31 -29.86
N CYS A 908 6.33 18.04 -30.07
CA CYS A 908 7.02 16.90 -29.46
C CYS A 908 8.51 16.86 -29.89
N VAL A 909 8.82 17.11 -31.16
CA VAL A 909 10.22 17.20 -31.63
C VAL A 909 10.97 18.35 -30.95
N LEU A 910 10.39 19.55 -30.94
CA LEU A 910 10.99 20.74 -30.34
C LEU A 910 11.12 20.68 -28.81
N ALA A 911 10.27 19.91 -28.13
CA ALA A 911 10.32 19.75 -26.67
C ALA A 911 11.25 18.60 -26.22
N LEU A 912 11.34 17.51 -26.99
CA LEU A 912 12.04 16.30 -26.58
C LEU A 912 13.47 16.20 -27.12
N VAL A 913 13.70 16.47 -28.41
CA VAL A 913 15.02 16.29 -29.04
C VAL A 913 16.11 17.15 -28.38
N PRO A 914 15.86 18.41 -27.98
CA PRO A 914 16.83 19.23 -27.25
C PRO A 914 17.30 18.66 -25.89
N SER A 915 16.56 17.72 -25.29
CA SER A 915 16.84 17.22 -23.95
C SER A 915 17.83 16.03 -23.97
N PRO A 916 19.06 16.19 -23.45
CA PRO A 916 20.04 15.10 -23.43
C PRO A 916 19.68 13.97 -22.46
N LEU A 917 19.01 14.27 -21.34
CA LEU A 917 18.65 13.29 -20.31
C LEU A 917 17.40 12.50 -20.70
N LEU A 918 17.50 11.17 -20.69
CA LEU A 918 16.36 10.27 -20.88
C LEU A 918 15.61 10.13 -19.55
N GLU A 919 14.47 10.79 -19.43
CA GLU A 919 13.61 10.66 -18.25
C GLU A 919 12.12 10.63 -18.61
N LEU A 920 11.38 9.66 -18.06
CA LEU A 920 10.05 9.34 -18.55
C LEU A 920 9.03 10.47 -18.26
N ARG A 921 9.27 11.30 -17.22
CA ARG A 921 8.45 12.49 -16.92
C ARG A 921 8.45 13.53 -18.04
N TYR A 922 9.51 13.61 -18.86
CA TYR A 922 9.52 14.54 -20.00
C TYR A 922 8.48 14.17 -21.07
N PHE A 923 8.00 12.91 -21.07
CA PHE A 923 6.96 12.45 -21.97
C PHE A 923 5.53 12.76 -21.48
N ASN A 924 5.32 13.37 -20.30
CA ASN A 924 3.99 13.61 -19.71
C ASN A 924 3.03 14.39 -20.65
N ILE A 925 3.46 15.52 -21.22
CA ILE A 925 2.62 16.33 -22.12
C ILE A 925 2.41 15.64 -23.49
N PRO A 926 3.45 15.08 -24.15
CA PRO A 926 3.28 14.20 -25.32
C PRO A 926 2.29 13.05 -25.08
N ALA A 927 2.39 12.37 -23.94
CA ALA A 927 1.50 11.29 -23.55
C ALA A 927 0.05 11.76 -23.41
N MET A 928 -0.19 12.85 -22.69
CA MET A 928 -1.53 13.42 -22.55
C MET A 928 -2.16 13.77 -23.91
N GLY A 929 -1.40 14.33 -24.86
CA GLY A 929 -1.90 14.61 -26.19
C GLY A 929 -2.35 13.35 -26.94
N VAL A 930 -1.54 12.28 -26.90
CA VAL A 930 -1.89 10.97 -27.49
C VAL A 930 -3.11 10.35 -26.78
N LEU A 931 -3.13 10.35 -25.44
CA LEU A 931 -4.20 9.78 -24.64
C LEU A 931 -5.52 10.53 -24.86
N LEU A 932 -5.52 11.87 -24.94
CA LEU A 932 -6.72 12.65 -25.25
C LEU A 932 -7.31 12.29 -26.61
N VAL A 933 -6.48 12.06 -27.64
CA VAL A 933 -6.94 11.59 -28.96
C VAL A 933 -7.49 10.16 -28.85
N TYR A 934 -6.77 9.25 -28.18
CA TYR A 934 -7.20 7.87 -27.95
C TYR A 934 -8.55 7.80 -27.24
N VAL A 935 -8.70 8.40 -26.06
CA VAL A 935 -9.94 8.30 -25.26
C VAL A 935 -11.12 9.06 -25.89
N CYS A 936 -10.90 10.02 -26.80
CA CYS A 936 -11.98 10.67 -27.54
C CYS A 936 -12.51 9.84 -28.73
N TYR A 937 -11.69 8.97 -29.34
CA TYR A 937 -12.04 8.27 -30.58
C TYR A 937 -12.07 6.73 -30.47
N GLN A 938 -11.57 6.16 -29.37
CA GLN A 938 -11.68 4.73 -29.07
C GLN A 938 -13.14 4.34 -28.76
N LYS A 939 -13.59 3.26 -29.40
CA LYS A 939 -14.93 2.67 -29.23
C LYS A 939 -14.94 1.39 -28.41
N ASN A 940 -13.81 0.68 -28.33
CA ASN A 940 -13.71 -0.59 -27.63
C ASN A 940 -13.67 -0.36 -26.11
N ALA A 941 -14.78 -0.61 -25.41
CA ALA A 941 -14.87 -0.43 -23.96
C ALA A 941 -13.90 -1.36 -23.20
N THR A 942 -13.77 -2.62 -23.62
CA THR A 942 -12.84 -3.58 -23.01
C THR A 942 -11.39 -3.09 -23.10
N GLU A 943 -10.99 -2.48 -24.21
CA GLU A 943 -9.65 -1.90 -24.38
C GLU A 943 -9.42 -0.74 -23.42
N LEU A 944 -10.44 0.10 -23.17
CA LEU A 944 -10.40 1.18 -22.17
C LEU A 944 -10.29 0.63 -20.74
N TYR A 945 -11.09 -0.37 -20.37
CA TYR A 945 -11.01 -0.99 -19.02
C TYR A 945 -9.64 -1.66 -18.78
N VAL A 946 -9.10 -2.39 -19.76
CA VAL A 946 -7.76 -2.99 -19.66
C VAL A 946 -6.66 -1.91 -19.62
N THR A 947 -6.79 -0.82 -20.39
CA THR A 947 -5.86 0.33 -20.33
C THR A 947 -5.83 0.91 -18.91
N ALA A 948 -7.00 1.19 -18.32
CA ALA A 948 -7.11 1.77 -16.99
C ALA A 948 -6.58 0.82 -15.90
N GLY A 949 -6.93 -0.47 -15.96
CA GLY A 949 -6.45 -1.48 -15.01
C GLY A 949 -4.93 -1.68 -15.08
N TRP A 950 -4.34 -1.66 -16.27
CA TRP A 950 -2.90 -1.74 -16.47
C TRP A 950 -2.17 -0.52 -15.88
N MET A 951 -2.64 0.69 -16.16
CA MET A 951 -2.09 1.91 -15.57
C MET A 951 -2.23 1.93 -14.05
N ALA A 952 -3.39 1.51 -13.51
CA ALA A 952 -3.59 1.40 -12.06
C ALA A 952 -2.64 0.39 -11.41
N ALA A 953 -2.41 -0.77 -12.04
CA ALA A 953 -1.46 -1.76 -11.56
C ALA A 953 -0.02 -1.20 -11.51
N ILE A 954 0.43 -0.51 -12.57
CA ILE A 954 1.75 0.14 -12.60
C ILE A 954 1.86 1.23 -11.52
N ASN A 955 0.82 2.03 -11.31
CA ASN A 955 0.80 3.05 -10.25
C ASN A 955 0.93 2.44 -8.85
N LEU A 956 0.14 1.40 -8.56
CA LEU A 956 0.23 0.66 -7.31
C LEU A 956 1.62 0.03 -7.11
N SER A 957 2.17 -0.61 -8.15
CA SER A 957 3.51 -1.21 -8.08
C SER A 957 4.61 -0.17 -7.87
N SER A 958 4.60 0.93 -8.62
CA SER A 958 5.61 2.00 -8.50
C SER A 958 5.56 2.72 -7.16
N LEU A 959 4.37 3.05 -6.64
CA LEU A 959 4.21 3.60 -5.29
C LEU A 959 4.61 2.61 -4.19
N TRP A 960 4.27 1.32 -4.34
CA TRP A 960 4.69 0.29 -3.38
C TRP A 960 6.20 0.10 -3.37
N ILE A 961 6.85 0.10 -4.54
CA ILE A 961 8.32 0.07 -4.63
C ILE A 961 8.91 1.31 -3.94
N PHE A 962 8.47 2.52 -4.30
CA PHE A 962 9.00 3.77 -3.74
C PHE A 962 8.82 3.86 -2.22
N THR A 963 7.66 3.47 -1.68
CA THR A 963 7.36 3.58 -0.23
C THR A 963 7.85 2.39 0.60
N ARG A 964 7.74 1.16 0.10
CA ARG A 964 7.98 -0.09 0.86
C ARG A 964 9.24 -0.85 0.46
N ARG A 965 9.92 -0.48 -0.63
CA ARG A 965 11.19 -1.07 -1.07
C ARG A 965 12.32 -0.02 -1.17
N PRO A 966 12.66 0.67 -0.07
CA PRO A 966 13.92 1.40 -0.03
C PRO A 966 15.11 0.43 -0.10
N PHE A 967 16.29 0.96 -0.42
CA PHE A 967 17.56 0.25 -0.44
C PHE A 967 18.66 1.09 0.22
N LEU A 968 19.65 0.44 0.83
CA LEU A 968 20.82 1.14 1.36
C LEU A 968 21.75 1.49 0.20
N SER A 969 22.05 2.77 0.03
CA SER A 969 22.95 3.22 -1.03
C SER A 969 24.40 2.96 -0.64
N VAL A 970 25.14 2.26 -1.50
CA VAL A 970 26.57 1.99 -1.30
C VAL A 970 27.40 3.29 -1.39
N ALA A 971 26.88 4.32 -2.06
CA ALA A 971 27.58 5.59 -2.27
C ALA A 971 27.42 6.57 -1.10
N THR A 972 26.21 6.69 -0.52
CA THR A 972 25.92 7.65 0.56
C THR A 972 25.85 7.00 1.94
N GLY A 973 25.64 5.68 2.02
CA GLY A 973 25.32 4.99 3.28
C GLY A 973 23.90 5.29 3.80
N GLU A 974 23.09 6.01 3.01
CA GLU A 974 21.73 6.41 3.39
C GLU A 974 20.67 5.51 2.74
N LEU A 975 19.45 5.58 3.27
CA LEU A 975 18.31 4.81 2.82
C LEU A 975 17.63 5.51 1.62
N GLU A 976 17.92 5.04 0.40
CA GLU A 976 17.40 5.58 -0.85
C GLU A 976 16.20 4.77 -1.37
N ARG A 977 15.48 5.29 -2.38
CA ARG A 977 14.19 4.79 -2.87
C ARG A 977 14.11 4.83 -4.39
N PHE A 978 13.62 3.76 -5.01
CA PHE A 978 13.46 3.71 -6.47
C PHE A 978 12.26 4.54 -6.96
N MET A 979 12.46 5.35 -8.00
CA MET A 979 11.42 6.19 -8.62
C MET A 979 11.54 6.28 -10.16
N TRP A 980 10.61 7.01 -10.80
CA TRP A 980 10.52 7.16 -12.27
C TRP A 980 11.63 7.98 -12.89
#